data_AF-A0A4P5QPN5-F1
#
_entry.id   AF-A0A4P5QPN5-F1
#
_cell.length_a   1.000
_cell.length_b   1.000
_cell.length_c   1.000
_cell.angle_alpha   90.00
_cell.angle_beta   90.00
_cell.angle_gamma   90.00
#
_symmetry.space_group_name_H-M   'P 1'
#
loop_
_entity.id
_entity.type
_entity.pdbx_description
1 polymer ?
#
loop_
_entity_poly.entity_id
_entity_poly.type
_entity_poly.pdbx_seq_one_letter_code
_entity_poly.pdbx_strand_id
1 'polypeptide(L)'
;MDAKFVRTYFATHCVRCHGEKKQSGHLRLDTLAFNFADQTIGEQWGEVLTQVNGGDMPPKKEQSRPSAVENAGVVEWIATELKKGETARMAARGPVSHFRLSRNEYGNIVHDLLGVRFDVDQPGLFNEDTRWRGFENIGSVLTLSPSHIEKYFNAAEAVVSIAVPEKVAPPAITRQNATKLAGGAKNRLVERSGQVRHLAFMGSARRIYSNGVNGNEVKVRVQVSALVPAGGAAPRLTFYADNQPQPIFDREILSPEDKPIVLEFDAAVVEITMRVHGTSRLDQKNPQPFDDEGKPKEPLLLIDWIETEAPYVTEEGKKKRESLVPVDPENAAEVRKTLHHFTERAWRRPVTDAEIADYVKLIESEKKAGESFRSAYRAALTAILASRNFIFIQEGAAKERRERINDWELASRLSFFLWGSMPDDELSTAARAGELRKPEVLRKQFARLLADPKSGRFTKAFPRQWLQLQNVGMFPPDKKLYPEYDRHLEASMIQETTDFFAEVFRENLPIREFLTSDWTMMNRRLATHYGMSAEGQDFVRVKLRPEDHRGGLLTQAAILTLTSDGTRHRPINRGVWIAEVMLGATIPPPPPNVEPLNLTRPDAGKSTLRMQLDAHATTASCLACHSKIDPLGFAFEAYDAIGRWRAVDRPSNFREPVGKVKEPQFPVNASGVLTDGRKFDGAEEFKRLMVEDLDRFAETLVKNLATFALRRTMTFDDEAEIKKIAAASRSDQYRLRTVLANLVTSDLFQKR
;
A
#
# COMPACT_ATOMS: atom_id res chain seq x y z
N MET A 1 8.64 22.40 -25.03
CA MET A 1 8.36 23.68 -25.73
C MET A 1 8.09 24.75 -24.70
N ASP A 2 8.38 26.02 -25.01
CA ASP A 2 8.15 27.14 -24.09
C ASP A 2 6.76 27.79 -24.30
N ALA A 3 6.36 28.67 -23.39
CA ALA A 3 5.07 29.35 -23.46
C ALA A 3 4.92 30.24 -24.70
N LYS A 4 6.03 30.69 -25.31
CA LYS A 4 6.02 31.52 -26.51
C LYS A 4 5.58 30.69 -27.72
N PHE A 5 6.13 29.50 -27.89
CA PHE A 5 5.71 28.56 -28.92
C PHE A 5 4.21 28.24 -28.84
N VAL A 6 3.70 27.95 -27.63
CA VAL A 6 2.29 27.61 -27.43
C VAL A 6 1.36 28.79 -27.77
N ARG A 7 1.74 30.02 -27.40
CA ARG A 7 1.00 31.22 -27.80
C ARG A 7 0.97 31.40 -29.32
N THR A 8 2.11 31.20 -29.99
CA THR A 8 2.18 31.26 -31.47
C THR A 8 1.32 30.18 -32.12
N TYR A 9 1.32 28.97 -31.58
CA TYR A 9 0.47 27.88 -32.05
C TYR A 9 -1.01 28.27 -32.00
N PHE A 10 -1.51 28.74 -30.85
CA PHE A 10 -2.93 29.11 -30.72
C PHE A 10 -3.29 30.32 -31.59
N ALA A 11 -2.40 31.31 -31.69
CA ALA A 11 -2.61 32.46 -32.56
C ALA A 11 -2.74 32.07 -34.04
N THR A 12 -1.91 31.11 -34.49
CA THR A 12 -1.86 30.69 -35.90
C THR A 12 -3.00 29.74 -36.27
N HIS A 13 -3.33 28.80 -35.37
CA HIS A 13 -4.18 27.67 -35.70
C HIS A 13 -5.60 27.77 -35.12
N CYS A 14 -5.82 28.56 -34.07
CA CYS A 14 -7.06 28.49 -33.28
C CYS A 14 -7.82 29.82 -33.15
N VAL A 15 -7.12 30.95 -32.94
CA VAL A 15 -7.73 32.25 -32.62
C VAL A 15 -8.68 32.76 -33.72
N ARG A 16 -8.48 32.38 -34.98
CA ARG A 16 -9.40 32.75 -36.06
C ARG A 16 -10.85 32.26 -35.82
N CYS A 17 -11.02 31.11 -35.16
CA CYS A 17 -12.33 30.52 -34.84
C CYS A 17 -12.73 30.65 -33.36
N HIS A 18 -11.77 30.94 -32.49
CA HIS A 18 -11.94 31.07 -31.03
C HIS A 18 -11.37 32.42 -30.53
N GLY A 19 -11.67 33.50 -31.24
CA GLY A 19 -11.17 34.85 -30.95
C GLY A 19 -12.31 35.87 -30.95
N GLU A 20 -11.98 37.16 -30.89
CA GLU A 20 -12.99 38.24 -30.81
C GLU A 20 -14.10 38.14 -31.86
N LYS A 21 -13.72 37.91 -33.12
CA LYS A 21 -14.63 37.91 -34.26
C LYS A 21 -15.49 36.64 -34.35
N LYS A 22 -15.07 35.53 -33.74
CA LYS A 22 -15.75 34.23 -33.84
C LYS A 22 -15.43 33.39 -32.61
N GLN A 23 -16.49 32.91 -31.94
CA GLN A 23 -16.41 32.23 -30.64
C GLN A 23 -17.03 30.84 -30.73
N SER A 24 -16.48 30.00 -31.61
CA SER A 24 -17.00 28.64 -31.78
C SER A 24 -16.90 27.88 -30.45
N GLY A 25 -17.99 27.21 -30.06
CA GLY A 25 -18.07 26.49 -28.78
C GLY A 25 -18.05 27.39 -27.54
N HIS A 26 -18.40 28.68 -27.67
CA HIS A 26 -18.39 29.66 -26.57
C HIS A 26 -17.01 29.85 -25.89
N LEU A 27 -15.93 29.56 -26.61
CA LEU A 27 -14.56 29.63 -26.12
C LEU A 27 -13.76 30.76 -26.80
N ARG A 28 -13.03 31.54 -26.00
CA ARG A 28 -12.15 32.64 -26.41
C ARG A 28 -10.69 32.36 -26.00
N LEU A 29 -9.91 31.80 -26.92
CA LEU A 29 -8.51 31.42 -26.67
C LEU A 29 -7.55 32.62 -26.70
N ASP A 30 -7.95 33.73 -27.29
CA ASP A 30 -7.18 34.98 -27.30
C ASP A 30 -7.17 35.68 -25.93
N THR A 31 -8.20 35.47 -25.11
CA THR A 31 -8.32 36.05 -23.76
C THR A 31 -8.20 35.03 -22.63
N LEU A 32 -8.18 33.72 -22.94
CA LEU A 32 -8.04 32.68 -21.93
C LEU A 32 -6.68 32.79 -21.23
N ALA A 33 -6.70 33.03 -19.93
CA ALA A 33 -5.48 33.15 -19.15
C ALA A 33 -4.77 31.79 -19.03
N PHE A 34 -3.43 31.82 -18.99
CA PHE A 34 -2.60 30.64 -18.70
C PHE A 34 -2.40 30.47 -17.18
N ASN A 35 -3.46 30.70 -16.39
CA ASN A 35 -3.44 30.49 -14.94
C ASN A 35 -4.07 29.14 -14.61
N PHE A 36 -3.31 28.07 -14.84
CA PHE A 36 -3.79 26.71 -14.62
C PHE A 36 -4.10 26.39 -13.17
N ALA A 37 -3.68 27.22 -12.19
CA ALA A 37 -4.01 27.05 -10.78
C ALA A 37 -5.45 27.49 -10.46
N ASP A 38 -6.10 28.27 -11.30
CA ASP A 38 -7.54 28.55 -11.18
C ASP A 38 -8.34 27.33 -11.68
N GLN A 39 -9.36 26.92 -10.92
CA GLN A 39 -10.14 25.71 -11.22
C GLN A 39 -10.91 25.85 -12.54
N THR A 40 -11.57 26.98 -12.77
CA THR A 40 -12.39 27.22 -13.96
C THR A 40 -11.51 27.34 -15.20
N ILE A 41 -10.38 28.04 -15.11
CA ILE A 41 -9.41 28.13 -16.21
C ILE A 41 -8.80 26.75 -16.50
N GLY A 42 -8.50 25.97 -15.45
CA GLY A 42 -8.02 24.59 -15.61
C GLY A 42 -9.01 23.68 -16.33
N GLU A 43 -10.29 23.75 -16.00
CA GLU A 43 -11.34 22.99 -16.71
C GLU A 43 -11.41 23.35 -18.20
N GLN A 44 -11.39 24.65 -18.53
CA GLN A 44 -11.39 25.13 -19.92
C GLN A 44 -10.16 24.64 -20.70
N TRP A 45 -8.97 24.67 -20.11
CA TRP A 45 -7.77 24.12 -20.73
C TRP A 45 -7.83 22.58 -20.86
N GLY A 46 -8.52 21.89 -19.96
CA GLY A 46 -8.79 20.44 -20.06
C GLY A 46 -9.66 20.08 -21.26
N GLU A 47 -10.67 20.91 -21.56
CA GLU A 47 -11.46 20.78 -22.79
C GLU A 47 -10.60 21.01 -24.03
N VAL A 48 -9.78 22.08 -24.04
CA VAL A 48 -8.84 22.36 -25.14
C VAL A 48 -7.88 21.21 -25.36
N LEU A 49 -7.29 20.68 -24.27
CA LEU A 49 -6.43 19.50 -24.33
C LEU A 49 -7.15 18.34 -25.00
N THR A 50 -8.38 18.05 -24.61
CA THR A 50 -9.18 16.94 -25.15
C THR A 50 -9.41 17.10 -26.66
N GLN A 51 -9.79 18.30 -27.12
CA GLN A 51 -10.06 18.59 -28.53
C GLN A 51 -8.81 18.57 -29.41
N VAL A 52 -7.69 19.12 -28.91
CA VAL A 52 -6.40 19.11 -29.65
C VAL A 52 -5.81 17.71 -29.67
N ASN A 53 -5.85 16.99 -28.53
CA ASN A 53 -5.38 15.60 -28.43
C ASN A 53 -6.20 14.67 -29.33
N GLY A 54 -7.52 14.88 -29.43
CA GLY A 54 -8.39 14.15 -30.35
C GLY A 54 -8.15 14.47 -31.84
N GLY A 55 -7.42 15.55 -32.16
CA GLY A 55 -7.23 15.99 -33.55
C GLY A 55 -8.46 16.60 -34.21
N ASP A 56 -9.52 16.86 -33.42
CA ASP A 56 -10.75 17.54 -33.86
C ASP A 56 -10.50 19.03 -34.15
N MET A 57 -9.54 19.62 -33.43
CA MET A 57 -9.15 21.01 -33.57
C MET A 57 -7.68 21.15 -34.02
N PRO A 58 -7.40 22.01 -35.02
CA PRO A 58 -8.36 22.69 -35.91
C PRO A 58 -9.19 21.69 -36.75
N PRO A 59 -10.40 22.04 -37.26
CA PRO A 59 -11.22 21.12 -38.06
C PRO A 59 -10.56 20.63 -39.36
N LYS A 60 -10.99 19.48 -39.91
CA LYS A 60 -10.39 18.87 -41.14
C LYS A 60 -10.41 19.79 -42.37
N LYS A 61 -11.39 20.70 -42.43
CA LYS A 61 -11.55 21.69 -43.50
C LYS A 61 -10.58 22.89 -43.42
N GLU A 62 -9.81 23.01 -42.34
CA GLU A 62 -8.87 24.11 -42.18
C GLU A 62 -7.55 23.85 -42.87
N GLN A 63 -7.04 24.88 -43.55
CA GLN A 63 -5.78 24.80 -44.30
C GLN A 63 -4.55 24.94 -43.39
N SER A 64 -4.65 25.73 -42.32
CA SER A 64 -3.57 25.93 -41.34
C SER A 64 -3.65 24.89 -40.22
N ARG A 65 -3.51 23.60 -40.56
CA ARG A 65 -3.38 22.56 -39.54
C ARG A 65 -1.92 22.42 -39.09
N PRO A 66 -1.64 22.42 -37.78
CA PRO A 66 -0.32 22.11 -37.25
C PRO A 66 0.10 20.69 -37.59
N SER A 67 1.42 20.46 -37.60
CA SER A 67 1.98 19.12 -37.73
C SER A 67 1.68 18.26 -36.49
N ALA A 68 1.78 16.96 -36.66
CA ALA A 68 1.63 15.99 -35.56
C ALA A 68 2.59 16.26 -34.39
N VAL A 69 3.82 16.67 -34.69
CA VAL A 69 4.85 16.97 -33.68
C VAL A 69 4.50 18.24 -32.90
N GLU A 70 4.00 19.27 -33.57
CA GLU A 70 3.55 20.51 -32.94
C GLU A 70 2.33 20.26 -32.03
N ASN A 71 1.35 19.47 -32.50
CA ASN A 71 0.21 19.06 -31.69
C ASN A 71 0.64 18.30 -30.44
N ALA A 72 1.49 17.29 -30.60
CA ALA A 72 1.97 16.49 -29.47
C ALA A 72 2.70 17.36 -28.44
N GLY A 73 3.53 18.30 -28.90
CA GLY A 73 4.24 19.23 -28.02
C GLY A 73 3.32 20.19 -27.25
N VAL A 74 2.25 20.67 -27.87
CA VAL A 74 1.23 21.52 -27.21
C VAL A 74 0.38 20.72 -26.23
N VAL A 75 -0.08 19.54 -26.62
CA VAL A 75 -0.83 18.61 -25.75
C VAL A 75 -0.02 18.28 -24.50
N GLU A 76 1.25 17.93 -24.66
CA GLU A 76 2.16 17.65 -23.54
C GLU A 76 2.33 18.87 -22.63
N TRP A 77 2.50 20.06 -23.21
CA TRP A 77 2.63 21.28 -22.44
C TRP A 77 1.36 21.57 -21.62
N ILE A 78 0.17 21.54 -22.24
CA ILE A 78 -1.10 21.79 -21.55
C ILE A 78 -1.34 20.74 -20.47
N ALA A 79 -1.11 19.45 -20.76
CA ALA A 79 -1.26 18.38 -19.77
C ALA A 79 -0.31 18.57 -18.57
N THR A 80 0.93 18.99 -18.83
CA THR A 80 1.91 19.31 -17.79
C THR A 80 1.44 20.49 -16.93
N GLU A 81 0.97 21.58 -17.55
CA GLU A 81 0.51 22.76 -16.82
C GLU A 81 -0.81 22.52 -16.09
N LEU A 82 -1.74 21.73 -16.64
CA LEU A 82 -2.96 21.30 -15.96
C LEU A 82 -2.65 20.50 -14.69
N LYS A 83 -1.71 19.56 -14.78
CA LYS A 83 -1.28 18.77 -13.63
C LYS A 83 -0.56 19.63 -12.60
N LYS A 84 0.27 20.59 -13.02
CA LYS A 84 0.87 21.59 -12.11
C LYS A 84 -0.20 22.43 -11.44
N GLY A 85 -1.22 22.86 -12.18
CA GLY A 85 -2.37 23.62 -11.68
C GLY A 85 -3.21 22.84 -10.67
N GLU A 86 -3.56 21.59 -10.99
CA GLU A 86 -4.22 20.65 -10.09
C GLU A 86 -3.40 20.48 -8.81
N THR A 87 -2.10 20.21 -8.96
CA THR A 87 -1.16 20.09 -7.85
C THR A 87 -1.12 21.35 -7.00
N ALA A 88 -1.10 22.53 -7.62
CA ALA A 88 -1.11 23.82 -6.93
C ALA A 88 -2.41 24.08 -6.18
N ARG A 89 -3.57 23.73 -6.76
CA ARG A 89 -4.87 23.79 -6.06
C ARG A 89 -4.92 22.83 -4.88
N MET A 90 -4.48 21.60 -5.08
CA MET A 90 -4.40 20.59 -4.02
C MET A 90 -3.45 20.99 -2.90
N ALA A 91 -2.40 21.75 -3.22
CA ALA A 91 -1.45 22.28 -2.26
C ALA A 91 -1.83 23.66 -1.71
N ALA A 92 -2.87 24.32 -2.22
CA ALA A 92 -3.28 25.64 -1.76
C ALA A 92 -3.76 25.55 -0.31
N ARG A 93 -3.12 26.31 0.58
CA ARG A 93 -3.37 26.23 2.02
C ARG A 93 -4.16 27.43 2.52
N GLY A 94 -5.28 27.14 3.19
CA GLY A 94 -5.86 28.09 4.12
C GLY A 94 -4.95 28.31 5.35
N PRO A 95 -5.29 29.24 6.25
CA PRO A 95 -4.56 29.44 7.50
C PRO A 95 -4.43 28.17 8.36
N VAL A 96 -5.33 27.18 8.17
CA VAL A 96 -5.29 25.86 8.81
C VAL A 96 -5.44 24.76 7.77
N SER A 97 -4.61 23.71 7.89
CA SER A 97 -4.74 22.46 7.14
C SER A 97 -5.22 21.36 8.09
N HIS A 98 -6.17 20.54 7.63
CA HIS A 98 -6.67 19.39 8.37
C HIS A 98 -6.45 18.13 7.54
N PHE A 99 -5.71 17.18 8.07
CA PHE A 99 -5.41 15.92 7.42
C PHE A 99 -6.14 14.80 8.17
N ARG A 100 -7.26 14.30 7.61
CA ARG A 100 -8.00 13.18 8.19
C ARG A 100 -7.04 12.00 8.40
N LEU A 101 -7.18 11.24 9.46
CA LEU A 101 -6.47 9.99 9.62
C LEU A 101 -6.95 8.98 8.57
N SER A 102 -6.04 8.35 7.85
CA SER A 102 -6.38 7.15 7.09
C SER A 102 -6.86 6.07 8.05
N ARG A 103 -7.61 5.10 7.56
CA ARG A 103 -8.10 3.98 8.37
C ARG A 103 -6.97 3.27 9.12
N ASN A 104 -5.86 2.99 8.42
CA ASN A 104 -4.68 2.36 9.00
C ASN A 104 -4.05 3.21 10.11
N GLU A 105 -3.94 4.53 9.91
CA GLU A 105 -3.45 5.46 10.94
C GLU A 105 -4.39 5.51 12.16
N TYR A 106 -5.71 5.47 11.96
CA TYR A 106 -6.67 5.36 13.07
C TYR A 106 -6.45 4.08 13.88
N GLY A 107 -6.34 2.92 13.22
CA GLY A 107 -6.08 1.64 13.88
C GLY A 107 -4.76 1.64 14.67
N ASN A 108 -3.69 2.22 14.10
CA ASN A 108 -2.40 2.36 14.76
C ASN A 108 -2.46 3.24 16.02
N ILE A 109 -3.15 4.38 15.96
CA ILE A 109 -3.29 5.30 17.10
C ILE A 109 -4.13 4.67 18.20
N VAL A 110 -5.24 4.04 17.85
CA VAL A 110 -6.08 3.32 18.82
C VAL A 110 -5.25 2.26 19.55
N HIS A 111 -4.46 1.49 18.82
CA HIS A 111 -3.55 0.51 19.43
C HIS A 111 -2.51 1.16 20.33
N ASP A 112 -1.85 2.21 19.87
CA ASP A 112 -0.78 2.84 20.63
C ASP A 112 -1.30 3.62 21.86
N LEU A 113 -2.56 4.08 21.82
CA LEU A 113 -3.18 4.94 22.84
C LEU A 113 -3.91 4.11 23.88
N LEU A 114 -4.63 3.08 23.43
CA LEU A 114 -5.51 2.27 24.28
C LEU A 114 -4.99 0.84 24.51
N GLY A 115 -4.01 0.38 23.72
CA GLY A 115 -3.60 -1.02 23.71
C GLY A 115 -4.67 -1.95 23.15
N VAL A 116 -5.51 -1.47 22.22
CA VAL A 116 -6.60 -2.23 21.58
C VAL A 116 -6.35 -2.31 20.08
N ARG A 117 -6.36 -3.51 19.51
CA ARG A 117 -6.36 -3.68 18.05
C ARG A 117 -7.76 -3.44 17.50
N PHE A 118 -7.82 -2.62 16.46
CA PHE A 118 -9.03 -2.38 15.70
C PHE A 118 -8.79 -2.81 14.25
N ASP A 119 -9.61 -3.75 13.77
CA ASP A 119 -9.49 -4.24 12.39
C ASP A 119 -10.18 -3.28 11.43
N VAL A 120 -9.37 -2.52 10.71
CA VAL A 120 -9.81 -1.47 9.80
C VAL A 120 -10.31 -1.99 8.47
N ASP A 121 -9.99 -3.25 8.14
CA ASP A 121 -10.33 -3.91 6.88
C ASP A 121 -11.60 -4.76 7.00
N GLN A 122 -12.17 -4.87 8.21
CA GLN A 122 -13.43 -5.57 8.42
C GLN A 122 -14.57 -4.91 7.59
N PRO A 123 -15.28 -5.67 6.75
CA PRO A 123 -16.35 -5.13 5.91
C PRO A 123 -17.40 -4.37 6.73
N GLY A 124 -17.72 -3.16 6.28
CA GLY A 124 -18.74 -2.32 6.91
C GLY A 124 -18.21 -1.40 8.02
N LEU A 125 -17.08 -1.70 8.68
CA LEU A 125 -16.57 -0.88 9.78
C LEU A 125 -16.10 0.50 9.33
N PHE A 126 -15.23 0.58 8.31
CA PHE A 126 -14.79 1.84 7.72
C PHE A 126 -15.05 1.92 6.21
N ASN A 127 -15.16 3.14 5.69
CA ASN A 127 -15.23 3.41 4.25
C ASN A 127 -13.84 3.33 3.64
N GLU A 128 -13.72 2.96 2.37
CA GLU A 128 -12.41 3.01 1.71
C GLU A 128 -11.86 4.44 1.64
N ASP A 129 -10.57 4.57 1.92
CA ASP A 129 -9.86 5.83 1.77
C ASP A 129 -9.63 6.11 0.28
N THR A 130 -9.89 7.34 -0.12
CA THR A 130 -9.56 7.83 -1.46
C THR A 130 -8.05 7.85 -1.64
N ARG A 131 -7.61 7.53 -2.87
CA ARG A 131 -6.20 7.42 -3.20
C ARG A 131 -5.81 8.50 -4.21
N TRP A 132 -4.67 9.13 -4.00
CA TRP A 132 -4.03 9.97 -5.01
C TRP A 132 -2.73 9.32 -5.46
N ARG A 133 -2.70 8.80 -6.70
CA ARG A 133 -1.53 8.09 -7.28
C ARG A 133 -0.97 6.97 -6.39
N GLY A 134 -1.85 6.34 -5.61
CA GLY A 134 -1.53 5.27 -4.67
C GLY A 134 -1.41 5.68 -3.21
N PHE A 135 -1.23 6.98 -2.93
CA PHE A 135 -1.16 7.49 -1.55
C PHE A 135 -2.55 7.62 -0.92
N GLU A 136 -2.69 7.09 0.29
CA GLU A 136 -3.94 6.99 1.06
C GLU A 136 -4.08 8.08 2.13
N ASN A 137 -3.04 8.90 2.32
CA ASN A 137 -2.96 9.88 3.41
C ASN A 137 -2.94 11.33 2.92
N ILE A 138 -3.31 11.59 1.66
CA ILE A 138 -3.28 12.93 1.06
C ILE A 138 -4.51 13.75 1.48
N GLY A 139 -4.29 14.81 2.27
CA GLY A 139 -5.36 15.57 2.91
C GLY A 139 -6.39 16.18 1.96
N SER A 140 -5.98 16.59 0.76
CA SER A 140 -6.85 17.24 -0.23
C SER A 140 -7.85 16.28 -0.89
N VAL A 141 -7.59 14.96 -0.87
CA VAL A 141 -8.52 13.96 -1.42
C VAL A 141 -9.23 13.18 -0.32
N LEU A 142 -8.70 13.18 0.91
CA LEU A 142 -9.19 12.40 2.03
C LEU A 142 -10.38 13.09 2.72
N THR A 143 -11.52 13.13 2.03
CA THR A 143 -12.73 13.82 2.47
C THR A 143 -13.42 13.12 3.65
N LEU A 144 -14.27 13.87 4.35
CA LEU A 144 -15.12 13.37 5.44
C LEU A 144 -16.58 13.45 4.99
N SER A 145 -17.26 12.30 4.93
CA SER A 145 -18.69 12.20 4.65
C SER A 145 -19.49 11.90 5.94
N PRO A 146 -20.82 12.11 5.98
CA PRO A 146 -21.62 11.77 7.17
C PRO A 146 -21.45 10.33 7.64
N SER A 147 -21.34 9.37 6.71
CA SER A 147 -21.09 7.96 7.02
C SER A 147 -19.76 7.75 7.77
N HIS A 148 -18.73 8.56 7.50
CA HIS A 148 -17.48 8.46 8.26
C HIS A 148 -17.67 8.84 9.73
N ILE A 149 -18.46 9.88 10.02
CA ILE A 149 -18.66 10.37 11.40
C ILE A 149 -19.32 9.28 12.24
N GLU A 150 -20.39 8.67 11.73
CA GLU A 150 -21.08 7.56 12.39
C GLU A 150 -20.13 6.40 12.66
N LYS A 151 -19.35 5.99 11.65
CA LYS A 151 -18.40 4.90 11.76
C LYS A 151 -17.26 5.19 12.76
N TYR A 152 -16.74 6.42 12.80
CA TYR A 152 -15.73 6.82 13.78
C TYR A 152 -16.28 6.84 15.21
N PHE A 153 -17.53 7.27 15.39
CA PHE A 153 -18.18 7.23 16.69
C PHE A 153 -18.37 5.78 17.17
N ASN A 154 -18.91 4.91 16.32
CA ASN A 154 -19.09 3.49 16.64
C ASN A 154 -17.75 2.79 16.93
N ALA A 155 -16.71 3.11 16.15
CA ALA A 155 -15.36 2.60 16.39
C ALA A 155 -14.81 3.10 17.74
N ALA A 156 -14.97 4.39 18.05
CA ALA A 156 -14.54 4.97 19.33
C ALA A 156 -15.23 4.30 20.53
N GLU A 157 -16.55 4.12 20.45
CA GLU A 157 -17.32 3.44 21.49
C GLU A 157 -16.84 1.99 21.68
N ALA A 158 -16.67 1.25 20.59
CA ALA A 158 -16.20 -0.12 20.61
C ALA A 158 -14.81 -0.23 21.27
N VAL A 159 -13.83 0.56 20.83
CA VAL A 159 -12.45 0.45 21.34
C VAL A 159 -12.32 0.93 22.79
N VAL A 160 -13.08 1.94 23.20
CA VAL A 160 -13.12 2.39 24.60
C VAL A 160 -13.77 1.35 25.50
N SER A 161 -14.82 0.67 25.03
CA SER A 161 -15.47 -0.41 25.80
C SER A 161 -14.53 -1.57 26.12
N ILE A 162 -13.59 -1.85 25.21
CA ILE A 162 -12.57 -2.90 25.36
C ILE A 162 -11.41 -2.41 26.24
N ALA A 163 -10.99 -1.16 26.07
CA ALA A 163 -9.87 -0.58 26.82
C ALA A 163 -10.22 -0.35 28.30
N VAL A 164 -11.46 0.07 28.57
CA VAL A 164 -11.97 0.43 29.89
C VAL A 164 -13.26 -0.36 30.16
N PRO A 165 -13.21 -1.69 30.34
CA PRO A 165 -14.41 -2.48 30.57
C PRO A 165 -14.99 -2.24 31.97
N GLU A 166 -16.31 -2.29 32.15
CA GLU A 166 -16.95 -2.19 33.48
C GLU A 166 -16.41 -3.23 34.47
N LYS A 167 -16.14 -4.44 33.97
CA LYS A 167 -15.53 -5.54 34.72
C LYS A 167 -14.39 -6.15 33.91
N VAL A 168 -13.22 -6.29 34.53
CA VAL A 168 -12.09 -6.98 33.91
C VAL A 168 -12.32 -8.49 34.08
N ALA A 169 -12.54 -9.19 32.96
CA ALA A 169 -12.60 -10.64 32.97
C ALA A 169 -11.17 -11.22 33.06
N PRO A 170 -10.90 -12.21 33.92
CA PRO A 170 -9.60 -12.86 33.94
C PRO A 170 -9.36 -13.61 32.62
N PRO A 171 -8.10 -13.71 32.14
CA PRO A 171 -7.79 -14.50 30.96
C PRO A 171 -8.15 -15.97 31.20
N ALA A 172 -8.95 -16.53 30.30
CA ALA A 172 -9.32 -17.94 30.30
C ALA A 172 -8.53 -18.67 29.21
N ILE A 173 -7.81 -19.72 29.61
CA ILE A 173 -7.11 -20.62 28.68
C ILE A 173 -8.02 -21.82 28.38
N THR A 174 -8.34 -22.03 27.11
CA THR A 174 -9.12 -23.17 26.64
C THR A 174 -8.28 -24.01 25.70
N ARG A 175 -7.94 -25.23 26.10
CA ARG A 175 -7.23 -26.21 25.27
C ARG A 175 -8.18 -27.29 24.73
N GLN A 176 -8.07 -27.57 23.44
CA GLN A 176 -8.74 -28.67 22.75
C GLN A 176 -7.68 -29.63 22.21
N ASN A 177 -7.55 -30.79 22.84
CA ASN A 177 -6.69 -31.88 22.34
C ASN A 177 -7.36 -32.59 21.15
N ALA A 178 -6.62 -33.47 20.48
CA ALA A 178 -7.05 -34.23 19.32
C ALA A 178 -8.48 -34.81 19.40
N THR A 179 -8.83 -35.46 20.51
CA THR A 179 -10.16 -36.08 20.72
C THR A 179 -11.30 -35.06 20.75
N LYS A 180 -11.08 -33.90 21.37
CA LYS A 180 -12.05 -32.81 21.43
C LYS A 180 -12.20 -32.11 20.08
N LEU A 181 -11.09 -31.97 19.34
CA LEU A 181 -11.09 -31.44 17.97
C LEU A 181 -11.88 -32.35 17.02
N ALA A 182 -11.80 -33.67 17.18
CA ALA A 182 -12.56 -34.62 16.38
C ALA A 182 -14.08 -34.57 16.64
N GLY A 183 -14.54 -34.07 17.79
CA GLY A 183 -15.97 -33.90 18.07
C GLY A 183 -16.80 -35.20 17.94
N GLY A 184 -16.20 -36.36 18.23
CA GLY A 184 -16.84 -37.67 18.10
C GLY A 184 -16.57 -38.41 16.76
N ALA A 185 -15.98 -37.74 15.77
CA ALA A 185 -15.60 -38.34 14.49
C ALA A 185 -14.32 -39.20 14.64
N LYS A 186 -14.46 -40.46 15.05
CA LYS A 186 -13.32 -41.38 15.28
C LYS A 186 -12.42 -41.56 14.05
N ASN A 187 -12.98 -41.47 12.84
CA ASN A 187 -12.27 -41.47 11.56
C ASN A 187 -11.36 -40.24 11.33
N ARG A 188 -11.40 -39.24 12.21
CA ARG A 188 -10.49 -38.08 12.24
C ARG A 188 -9.41 -38.21 13.29
N LEU A 189 -9.26 -39.38 13.91
CA LEU A 189 -8.22 -39.68 14.89
C LEU A 189 -7.28 -40.73 14.32
N VAL A 190 -5.98 -40.51 14.50
CA VAL A 190 -4.94 -41.46 14.13
C VAL A 190 -4.00 -41.64 15.32
N GLU A 191 -3.56 -42.87 15.55
CA GLU A 191 -2.55 -43.18 16.54
C GLU A 191 -1.20 -43.26 15.85
N ARG A 192 -0.31 -42.30 16.17
CA ARG A 192 0.98 -42.13 15.50
C ARG A 192 1.99 -41.55 16.48
N SER A 193 3.22 -42.06 16.44
CA SER A 193 4.28 -41.71 17.41
C SER A 193 3.84 -41.84 18.89
N GLY A 194 3.06 -42.89 19.21
CA GLY A 194 2.63 -43.19 20.58
C GLY A 194 1.57 -42.25 21.16
N GLN A 195 0.91 -41.41 20.35
CA GLN A 195 -0.18 -40.55 20.78
C GLN A 195 -1.33 -40.48 19.78
N VAL A 196 -2.53 -40.18 20.28
CA VAL A 196 -3.72 -39.93 19.46
C VAL A 196 -3.70 -38.49 18.95
N ARG A 197 -3.69 -38.33 17.62
CA ARG A 197 -3.62 -37.02 16.94
C ARG A 197 -4.85 -36.79 16.07
N HIS A 198 -5.23 -35.52 15.89
CA HIS A 198 -6.32 -35.16 15.00
C HIS A 198 -5.81 -35.06 13.57
N LEU A 199 -6.43 -35.83 12.68
CA LEU A 199 -6.10 -35.85 11.26
C LEU A 199 -6.92 -34.79 10.51
N ALA A 200 -6.21 -33.83 9.92
CA ALA A 200 -6.79 -32.85 9.01
C ALA A 200 -6.16 -32.98 7.62
N PHE A 201 -6.99 -33.03 6.59
CA PHE A 201 -6.59 -33.16 5.18
C PHE A 201 -7.20 -32.03 4.35
N MET A 202 -6.79 -31.88 3.10
CA MET A 202 -7.19 -30.76 2.24
C MET A 202 -8.73 -30.57 2.21
N GLY A 203 -9.19 -29.34 2.37
CA GLY A 203 -10.62 -29.00 2.46
C GLY A 203 -11.23 -29.22 3.85
N SER A 204 -10.49 -29.76 4.82
CA SER A 204 -10.95 -29.83 6.22
C SER A 204 -11.13 -28.42 6.78
N ALA A 205 -12.22 -28.20 7.51
CA ALA A 205 -12.51 -26.96 8.22
C ALA A 205 -12.98 -27.25 9.64
N ARG A 206 -12.51 -26.47 10.61
CA ARG A 206 -12.91 -26.58 12.02
C ARG A 206 -13.16 -25.20 12.60
N ARG A 207 -14.35 -25.00 13.16
CA ARG A 207 -14.68 -23.81 13.95
C ARG A 207 -14.11 -23.97 15.36
N ILE A 208 -13.46 -22.92 15.82
CA ILE A 208 -12.85 -22.80 17.14
C ILE A 208 -13.50 -21.59 17.80
N TYR A 209 -14.23 -21.85 18.87
CA TYR A 209 -14.81 -20.81 19.71
C TYR A 209 -13.79 -20.44 20.78
N SER A 210 -13.44 -19.16 20.85
CA SER A 210 -12.82 -18.61 22.03
C SER A 210 -13.91 -18.16 23.00
N ASN A 211 -13.64 -18.20 24.31
CA ASN A 211 -14.53 -17.59 25.30
C ASN A 211 -14.40 -16.05 25.32
N GLY A 212 -13.87 -15.44 24.25
CA GLY A 212 -13.64 -14.01 24.16
C GLY A 212 -14.96 -13.23 24.09
N VAL A 213 -14.98 -12.06 24.70
CA VAL A 213 -15.98 -11.02 24.42
C VAL A 213 -15.57 -10.32 23.13
N ASN A 214 -16.52 -10.03 22.23
CA ASN A 214 -16.28 -9.32 20.96
C ASN A 214 -15.32 -8.14 21.16
N GLY A 215 -14.21 -8.15 20.42
CA GLY A 215 -13.21 -7.07 20.41
C GLY A 215 -11.99 -7.25 21.32
N ASN A 216 -11.94 -8.27 22.18
CA ASN A 216 -10.71 -8.60 22.89
C ASN A 216 -9.74 -9.40 22.00
N GLU A 217 -8.42 -9.17 22.18
CA GLU A 217 -7.42 -10.01 21.53
C GLU A 217 -7.49 -11.44 22.10
N VAL A 218 -7.23 -12.41 21.24
CA VAL A 218 -7.17 -13.84 21.56
C VAL A 218 -5.80 -14.33 21.12
N LYS A 219 -5.08 -14.95 22.04
CA LYS A 219 -3.85 -15.65 21.70
C LYS A 219 -4.22 -17.05 21.25
N VAL A 220 -3.79 -17.46 20.06
CA VAL A 220 -3.99 -18.80 19.54
C VAL A 220 -2.66 -19.53 19.49
N ARG A 221 -2.61 -20.73 20.06
CA ARG A 221 -1.47 -21.64 20.00
C ARG A 221 -1.90 -22.97 19.41
N VAL A 222 -1.13 -23.52 18.48
CA VAL A 222 -1.47 -24.77 17.78
C VAL A 222 -0.24 -25.63 17.69
N GLN A 223 -0.27 -26.83 18.29
CA GLN A 223 0.78 -27.82 18.07
C GLN A 223 0.41 -28.70 16.88
N VAL A 224 1.25 -28.69 15.86
CA VAL A 224 0.98 -29.33 14.57
C VAL A 224 2.26 -29.87 13.93
N SER A 225 2.09 -30.96 13.17
CA SER A 225 3.08 -31.50 12.23
C SER A 225 2.40 -31.88 10.91
N ALA A 226 3.20 -32.18 9.89
CA ALA A 226 2.72 -32.56 8.58
C ALA A 226 3.29 -33.91 8.12
N LEU A 227 2.48 -34.64 7.36
CA LEU A 227 2.91 -35.78 6.56
C LEU A 227 2.82 -35.37 5.08
N VAL A 228 3.98 -35.16 4.47
CA VAL A 228 4.09 -34.74 3.07
C VAL A 228 4.45 -35.95 2.20
N PRO A 229 3.61 -36.35 1.23
CA PRO A 229 3.96 -37.43 0.31
C PRO A 229 5.20 -37.08 -0.52
N ALA A 230 5.92 -38.11 -0.98
CA ALA A 230 7.09 -37.93 -1.84
C ALA A 230 6.73 -37.12 -3.10
N GLY A 231 7.40 -35.99 -3.31
CA GLY A 231 7.13 -35.06 -4.43
C GLY A 231 5.84 -34.23 -4.29
N GLY A 232 5.11 -34.32 -3.18
CA GLY A 232 3.91 -33.54 -2.90
C GLY A 232 4.17 -32.16 -2.31
N ALA A 233 3.18 -31.27 -2.40
CA ALA A 233 3.19 -29.97 -1.73
C ALA A 233 2.92 -30.12 -0.22
N ALA A 234 3.49 -29.24 0.60
CA ALA A 234 3.19 -29.21 2.02
C ALA A 234 1.73 -28.78 2.26
N PRO A 235 1.04 -29.36 3.26
CA PRO A 235 -0.30 -28.90 3.62
C PRO A 235 -0.24 -27.48 4.21
N ARG A 236 -1.24 -26.67 3.88
CA ARG A 236 -1.34 -25.28 4.32
C ARG A 236 -2.44 -25.11 5.35
N LEU A 237 -2.04 -24.66 6.54
CA LEU A 237 -2.89 -24.38 7.68
C LEU A 237 -3.20 -22.89 7.73
N THR A 238 -4.49 -22.58 7.68
CA THR A 238 -4.96 -21.21 7.60
C THR A 238 -6.05 -20.98 8.63
N PHE A 239 -6.00 -19.87 9.34
CA PHE A 239 -7.05 -19.44 10.26
C PHE A 239 -7.71 -18.19 9.71
N TYR A 240 -9.04 -18.18 9.76
CA TYR A 240 -9.88 -17.07 9.37
C TYR A 240 -10.60 -16.56 10.60
N ALA A 241 -10.63 -15.25 10.77
CA ALA A 241 -11.64 -14.60 11.57
C ALA A 241 -13.02 -14.77 10.90
N ASP A 242 -14.08 -14.96 11.70
CA ASP A 242 -15.43 -15.05 11.14
C ASP A 242 -15.79 -13.80 10.32
N ASN A 243 -16.49 -13.99 9.19
CA ASN A 243 -16.84 -12.95 8.21
C ASN A 243 -15.66 -12.16 7.59
N GLN A 244 -14.42 -12.62 7.74
CA GLN A 244 -13.27 -12.02 7.07
C GLN A 244 -12.82 -12.82 5.85
N PRO A 245 -12.68 -12.18 4.68
CA PRO A 245 -12.22 -12.87 3.47
C PRO A 245 -10.71 -13.15 3.50
N GLN A 246 -9.95 -12.44 4.34
CA GLN A 246 -8.51 -12.60 4.49
C GLN A 246 -8.18 -13.48 5.70
N PRO A 247 -7.13 -14.33 5.60
CA PRO A 247 -6.72 -15.13 6.72
C PRO A 247 -5.97 -14.29 7.77
N ILE A 248 -6.27 -14.54 9.04
CA ILE A 248 -5.54 -13.94 10.18
C ILE A 248 -4.21 -14.67 10.46
N PHE A 249 -4.10 -15.91 9.98
CA PHE A 249 -2.88 -16.69 10.00
C PHE A 249 -2.87 -17.62 8.80
N ASP A 250 -1.73 -17.76 8.15
CA ASP A 250 -1.61 -18.61 6.96
C ASP A 250 -0.20 -19.13 6.79
N ARG A 251 0.01 -20.44 6.99
CA ARG A 251 1.32 -21.08 6.86
C ARG A 251 1.24 -22.47 6.25
N GLU A 252 2.23 -22.80 5.43
CA GLU A 252 2.51 -24.21 5.12
C GLU A 252 3.02 -24.91 6.38
N ILE A 253 2.95 -26.22 6.45
CA ILE A 253 3.54 -26.97 7.57
C ILE A 253 4.52 -27.99 6.99
N LEU A 254 5.81 -27.80 7.28
CA LEU A 254 6.90 -28.66 6.85
C LEU A 254 7.45 -29.54 7.98
N SER A 255 7.03 -29.28 9.20
CA SER A 255 7.54 -29.96 10.38
C SER A 255 7.16 -31.44 10.35
N PRO A 256 8.14 -32.36 10.40
CA PRO A 256 7.85 -33.79 10.32
C PRO A 256 7.13 -34.26 11.59
N GLU A 257 6.50 -35.43 11.49
CA GLU A 257 5.69 -36.04 12.56
C GLU A 257 6.44 -36.13 13.91
N ASP A 258 7.73 -36.44 13.87
CA ASP A 258 8.61 -36.62 15.02
C ASP A 258 9.08 -35.30 15.65
N LYS A 259 8.89 -34.17 14.95
CA LYS A 259 9.27 -32.82 15.42
C LYS A 259 8.12 -31.83 15.25
N PRO A 260 6.98 -32.02 15.96
CA PRO A 260 5.87 -31.09 15.90
C PRO A 260 6.28 -29.69 16.38
N ILE A 261 5.70 -28.67 15.76
CA ILE A 261 5.95 -27.27 16.11
C ILE A 261 4.73 -26.66 16.80
N VAL A 262 4.97 -25.66 17.65
CA VAL A 262 3.90 -24.80 18.18
C VAL A 262 3.88 -23.51 17.36
N LEU A 263 2.76 -23.28 16.68
CA LEU A 263 2.47 -22.03 16.01
C LEU A 263 1.73 -21.12 16.97
N GLU A 264 2.11 -19.85 17.01
CA GLU A 264 1.51 -18.85 17.87
C GLU A 264 1.18 -17.59 17.07
N PHE A 265 -0.05 -17.09 17.22
CA PHE A 265 -0.49 -15.83 16.61
C PHE A 265 -1.62 -15.20 17.42
N ASP A 266 -1.82 -13.89 17.21
CA ASP A 266 -2.87 -13.13 17.87
C ASP A 266 -4.03 -12.91 16.90
N ALA A 267 -5.25 -12.94 17.42
CA ALA A 267 -6.49 -12.69 16.68
C ALA A 267 -7.35 -11.67 17.44
N ALA A 268 -8.24 -10.94 16.78
CA ALA A 268 -9.15 -9.97 17.42
C ALA A 268 -10.62 -10.37 17.23
N VAL A 269 -10.97 -11.63 17.51
CA VAL A 269 -12.30 -12.20 17.23
C VAL A 269 -12.71 -13.29 18.21
N VAL A 270 -14.02 -13.55 18.29
CA VAL A 270 -14.59 -14.61 19.13
C VAL A 270 -14.58 -15.97 18.45
N GLU A 271 -14.84 -16.01 17.14
CA GLU A 271 -14.87 -17.23 16.34
C GLU A 271 -13.74 -17.25 15.30
N ILE A 272 -13.01 -18.36 15.28
CA ILE A 272 -11.91 -18.60 14.35
C ILE A 272 -12.19 -19.89 13.59
N THR A 273 -12.11 -19.85 12.26
CA THR A 273 -12.20 -21.03 11.42
C THR A 273 -10.80 -21.45 10.97
N MET A 274 -10.36 -22.61 11.44
CA MET A 274 -9.20 -23.31 10.89
C MET A 274 -9.57 -24.01 9.59
N ARG A 275 -8.74 -23.89 8.56
CA ARG A 275 -8.87 -24.58 7.28
C ARG A 275 -7.55 -25.18 6.83
N VAL A 276 -7.63 -26.32 6.18
CA VAL A 276 -6.53 -26.90 5.40
C VAL A 276 -6.81 -26.63 3.93
N HIS A 277 -5.99 -25.80 3.28
CA HIS A 277 -6.24 -25.41 1.89
C HIS A 277 -6.01 -26.55 0.91
N GLY A 278 -6.79 -26.54 -0.18
CA GLY A 278 -6.75 -27.53 -1.26
C GLY A 278 -8.03 -28.35 -1.38
N THR A 279 -8.10 -29.18 -2.42
CA THR A 279 -9.18 -30.16 -2.62
C THR A 279 -8.63 -31.55 -2.35
N SER A 280 -9.17 -32.22 -1.33
CA SER A 280 -8.82 -33.61 -1.03
C SER A 280 -9.42 -34.57 -2.05
N ARG A 281 -8.68 -35.65 -2.32
CA ARG A 281 -9.18 -36.80 -3.09
C ARG A 281 -9.77 -37.89 -2.18
N LEU A 282 -9.70 -37.71 -0.87
CA LEU A 282 -10.21 -38.65 0.12
C LEU A 282 -11.73 -38.50 0.30
N ASP A 283 -12.39 -39.63 0.59
CA ASP A 283 -13.78 -39.64 1.04
C ASP A 283 -13.89 -38.90 2.39
N GLN A 284 -14.81 -37.93 2.48
CA GLN A 284 -14.96 -37.13 3.71
C GLN A 284 -15.57 -37.88 4.89
N LYS A 285 -16.41 -38.91 4.62
CA LYS A 285 -17.08 -39.74 5.61
C LYS A 285 -16.21 -40.91 6.06
N ASN A 286 -15.42 -41.48 5.17
CA ASN A 286 -14.51 -42.57 5.51
C ASN A 286 -13.14 -42.41 4.82
N PRO A 287 -12.33 -41.42 5.26
CA PRO A 287 -11.05 -41.14 4.63
C PRO A 287 -10.12 -42.34 4.77
N GLN A 288 -9.46 -42.71 3.67
CA GLN A 288 -8.38 -43.68 3.62
C GLN A 288 -7.06 -42.94 3.33
N PRO A 289 -6.50 -42.22 4.31
CA PRO A 289 -5.43 -41.25 4.10
C PRO A 289 -4.06 -41.87 3.80
N PHE A 290 -3.89 -43.17 4.07
CA PHE A 290 -2.63 -43.89 3.90
C PHE A 290 -2.74 -44.98 2.83
N ASP A 291 -1.63 -45.27 2.16
CA ASP A 291 -1.46 -46.48 1.34
C ASP A 291 -1.16 -47.72 2.20
N ASP A 292 -0.99 -48.86 1.54
CA ASP A 292 -0.78 -50.15 2.20
C ASP A 292 0.58 -50.19 2.93
N GLU A 293 1.52 -49.33 2.54
CA GLU A 293 2.80 -49.09 3.20
C GLU A 293 2.74 -48.05 4.33
N GLY A 294 1.56 -47.50 4.63
CA GLY A 294 1.34 -46.53 5.71
C GLY A 294 1.82 -45.11 5.39
N LYS A 295 2.17 -44.82 4.13
CA LYS A 295 2.56 -43.49 3.64
C LYS A 295 1.33 -42.66 3.29
N PRO A 296 1.40 -41.33 3.44
CA PRO A 296 0.27 -40.46 3.13
C PRO A 296 -0.03 -40.47 1.62
N LYS A 297 -1.29 -40.66 1.23
CA LYS A 297 -1.75 -40.59 -0.18
C LYS A 297 -1.86 -39.15 -0.70
N GLU A 298 -1.99 -38.19 0.20
CA GLU A 298 -2.03 -36.76 -0.08
C GLU A 298 -1.43 -36.00 1.12
N PRO A 299 -1.18 -34.68 1.04
CA PRO A 299 -0.65 -33.91 2.16
C PRO A 299 -1.62 -33.89 3.36
N LEU A 300 -1.13 -34.27 4.55
CA LEU A 300 -1.93 -34.36 5.79
C LEU A 300 -1.32 -33.52 6.91
N LEU A 301 -2.18 -32.95 7.76
CA LEU A 301 -1.81 -32.34 9.04
C LEU A 301 -2.19 -33.27 10.20
N LEU A 302 -1.29 -33.32 11.17
CA LEU A 302 -1.50 -33.95 12.46
C LEU A 302 -1.53 -32.85 13.51
N ILE A 303 -2.69 -32.63 14.11
CA ILE A 303 -2.92 -31.59 15.11
C ILE A 303 -3.02 -32.25 16.48
N ASP A 304 -2.10 -31.89 17.38
CA ASP A 304 -2.03 -32.47 18.72
C ASP A 304 -3.03 -31.74 19.64
N TRP A 305 -2.97 -30.41 19.62
CA TRP A 305 -3.91 -29.55 20.33
C TRP A 305 -4.00 -28.14 19.72
N ILE A 306 -5.11 -27.48 20.00
CA ILE A 306 -5.31 -26.05 19.79
C ILE A 306 -5.68 -25.41 21.13
N GLU A 307 -5.03 -24.31 21.45
CA GLU A 307 -5.25 -23.55 22.68
C GLU A 307 -5.60 -22.11 22.33
N THR A 308 -6.57 -21.55 23.06
CA THR A 308 -6.92 -20.14 23.01
C THR A 308 -6.82 -19.52 24.39
N GLU A 309 -6.30 -18.29 24.48
CA GLU A 309 -6.27 -17.47 25.69
C GLU A 309 -7.05 -16.19 25.42
N ALA A 310 -8.13 -15.94 26.19
CA ALA A 310 -9.01 -14.79 25.98
C ALA A 310 -9.61 -14.26 27.30
N PRO A 311 -9.70 -12.94 27.52
CA PRO A 311 -9.04 -11.90 26.72
C PRO A 311 -7.51 -11.95 26.92
N TYR A 312 -6.76 -11.91 25.83
CA TYR A 312 -5.33 -11.72 25.84
C TYR A 312 -5.01 -10.22 25.85
N VAL A 313 -4.13 -9.80 26.75
CA VAL A 313 -3.62 -8.42 26.80
C VAL A 313 -2.16 -8.51 27.16
N THR A 314 -1.29 -7.93 26.32
CA THR A 314 0.15 -7.85 26.62
C THR A 314 0.39 -7.04 27.91
N GLU A 315 1.50 -7.28 28.59
CA GLU A 315 1.84 -6.51 29.80
C GLU A 315 1.93 -5.00 29.54
N GLU A 316 2.42 -4.61 28.36
CA GLU A 316 2.39 -3.21 27.92
C GLU A 316 0.96 -2.70 27.72
N GLY A 317 0.08 -3.51 27.12
CA GLY A 317 -1.34 -3.20 26.95
C GLY A 317 -2.07 -3.05 28.29
N LYS A 318 -1.76 -3.89 29.29
CA LYS A 318 -2.31 -3.78 30.65
C LYS A 318 -1.93 -2.46 31.30
N LYS A 319 -0.62 -2.13 31.32
CA LYS A 319 -0.11 -0.86 31.86
C LYS A 319 -0.76 0.35 31.18
N LYS A 320 -0.90 0.31 29.86
CA LYS A 320 -1.61 1.35 29.09
C LYS A 320 -3.04 1.50 29.58
N ARG A 321 -3.82 0.42 29.62
CA ARG A 321 -5.23 0.44 30.02
C ARG A 321 -5.44 0.88 31.47
N GLU A 322 -4.57 0.48 32.38
CA GLU A 322 -4.58 0.94 33.78
C GLU A 322 -4.35 2.45 33.88
N SER A 323 -3.44 3.01 33.07
CA SER A 323 -3.16 4.45 33.04
C SER A 323 -4.27 5.31 32.42
N LEU A 324 -5.27 4.70 31.75
CA LEU A 324 -6.37 5.43 31.11
C LEU A 324 -7.39 5.97 32.11
N VAL A 325 -7.50 5.36 33.29
CA VAL A 325 -8.52 5.68 34.29
C VAL A 325 -7.84 6.17 35.56
N PRO A 326 -8.33 7.25 36.21
CA PRO A 326 -7.79 7.67 37.50
C PRO A 326 -7.91 6.56 38.55
N VAL A 327 -6.93 6.48 39.44
CA VAL A 327 -6.88 5.49 40.53
C VAL A 327 -7.94 5.84 41.57
N ASP A 328 -8.05 7.11 41.95
CA ASP A 328 -9.10 7.62 42.82
C ASP A 328 -10.18 8.38 42.01
N PRO A 329 -11.36 7.77 41.77
CA PRO A 329 -12.43 8.40 41.01
C PRO A 329 -13.11 9.57 41.76
N GLU A 330 -12.89 9.71 43.06
CA GLU A 330 -13.44 10.81 43.86
C GLU A 330 -12.45 11.99 43.98
N ASN A 331 -11.19 11.80 43.60
CA ASN A 331 -10.20 12.87 43.51
C ASN A 331 -10.33 13.65 42.20
N ALA A 332 -11.11 14.74 42.21
CA ALA A 332 -11.34 15.58 41.04
C ALA A 332 -10.05 16.12 40.36
N ALA A 333 -8.99 16.37 41.12
CA ALA A 333 -7.71 16.82 40.57
C ALA A 333 -7.00 15.70 39.79
N GLU A 334 -7.06 14.46 40.29
CA GLU A 334 -6.54 13.29 39.59
C GLU A 334 -7.34 13.00 38.32
N VAL A 335 -8.68 12.98 38.40
CA VAL A 335 -9.57 12.80 37.23
C VAL A 335 -9.21 13.78 36.13
N ARG A 336 -9.09 15.07 36.47
CA ARG A 336 -8.72 16.13 35.52
C ARG A 336 -7.34 15.91 34.93
N LYS A 337 -6.34 15.54 35.74
CA LYS A 337 -4.96 15.30 35.28
C LYS A 337 -4.87 14.12 34.31
N THR A 338 -5.51 13.00 34.64
CA THR A 338 -5.53 11.80 33.78
C THR A 338 -6.24 12.09 32.45
N LEU A 339 -7.38 12.79 32.51
CA LEU A 339 -8.12 13.19 31.31
C LEU A 339 -7.32 14.18 30.44
N HIS A 340 -6.62 15.13 31.06
CA HIS A 340 -5.73 16.06 30.36
C HIS A 340 -4.63 15.33 29.60
N HIS A 341 -3.90 14.44 30.29
CA HIS A 341 -2.83 13.64 29.66
C HIS A 341 -3.34 12.78 28.50
N PHE A 342 -4.48 12.10 28.68
CA PHE A 342 -5.12 11.33 27.62
C PHE A 342 -5.47 12.21 26.42
N THR A 343 -6.12 13.35 26.66
CA THR A 343 -6.58 14.26 25.60
C THR A 343 -5.42 14.89 24.85
N GLU A 344 -4.34 15.26 25.53
CA GLU A 344 -3.13 15.83 24.90
C GLU A 344 -2.50 14.84 23.92
N ARG A 345 -2.39 13.57 24.32
CA ARG A 345 -1.90 12.50 23.44
C ARG A 345 -2.87 12.19 22.31
N ALA A 346 -4.17 12.12 22.63
CA ALA A 346 -5.22 11.84 21.67
C ALA A 346 -5.35 12.93 20.62
N TRP A 347 -5.05 14.19 20.94
CA TRP A 347 -5.16 15.32 20.00
C TRP A 347 -3.80 15.76 19.43
N ARG A 348 -2.70 15.24 19.99
CA ARG A 348 -1.30 15.52 19.59
C ARG A 348 -0.96 17.01 19.65
N ARG A 349 -1.54 17.72 20.61
CA ARG A 349 -1.31 19.15 20.84
C ARG A 349 -1.58 19.51 22.30
N PRO A 350 -1.09 20.65 22.78
CA PRO A 350 -1.49 21.18 24.08
C PRO A 350 -3.00 21.34 24.17
N VAL A 351 -3.54 20.96 25.32
CA VAL A 351 -4.97 21.08 25.65
C VAL A 351 -5.14 22.06 26.80
N THR A 352 -6.14 22.92 26.70
CA THR A 352 -6.44 23.93 27.71
C THR A 352 -7.33 23.37 28.81
N ASP A 353 -7.28 23.96 30.01
CA ASP A 353 -8.15 23.56 31.12
C ASP A 353 -9.64 23.73 30.82
N ALA A 354 -9.99 24.69 29.96
CA ALA A 354 -11.35 24.93 29.50
C ALA A 354 -11.86 23.76 28.64
N GLU A 355 -11.03 23.27 27.71
CA GLU A 355 -11.37 22.11 26.88
C GLU A 355 -11.58 20.85 27.73
N ILE A 356 -10.76 20.64 28.77
CA ILE A 356 -10.93 19.51 29.69
C ILE A 356 -12.17 19.67 30.58
N ALA A 357 -12.51 20.90 30.98
CA ALA A 357 -13.65 21.15 31.85
C ALA A 357 -14.98 20.68 31.23
N ASP A 358 -15.15 20.74 29.92
CA ASP A 358 -16.37 20.27 29.27
C ASP A 358 -16.54 18.75 29.33
N TYR A 359 -15.45 17.99 29.26
CA TYR A 359 -15.48 16.54 29.45
C TYR A 359 -15.65 16.13 30.92
N VAL A 360 -15.12 16.92 31.86
CA VAL A 360 -15.38 16.71 33.29
C VAL A 360 -16.87 16.92 33.59
N LYS A 361 -17.50 17.97 33.04
CA LYS A 361 -18.96 18.19 33.16
C LYS A 361 -19.76 17.03 32.58
N LEU A 362 -19.32 16.44 31.46
CA LEU A 362 -19.97 15.25 30.89
C LEU A 362 -19.91 14.07 31.87
N ILE A 363 -18.76 13.80 32.49
CA ILE A 363 -18.63 12.75 33.51
C ILE A 363 -19.60 13.01 34.67
N GLU A 364 -19.66 14.25 35.16
CA GLU A 364 -20.57 14.64 36.25
C GLU A 364 -22.05 14.48 35.86
N SER A 365 -22.43 14.83 34.64
CA SER A 365 -23.82 14.70 34.17
C SER A 365 -24.24 13.24 34.04
N GLU A 366 -23.37 12.36 33.53
CA GLU A 366 -23.63 10.92 33.44
C GLU A 366 -23.75 10.30 34.84
N LYS A 367 -22.85 10.64 35.77
CA LYS A 367 -22.97 10.21 37.19
C LYS A 367 -24.30 10.64 37.79
N LYS A 368 -24.75 11.88 37.52
CA LYS A 368 -26.04 12.39 38.00
C LYS A 368 -27.24 11.67 37.38
N ALA A 369 -27.09 11.14 36.16
CA ALA A 369 -28.10 10.30 35.51
C ALA A 369 -28.16 8.86 36.05
N GLY A 370 -27.24 8.48 36.95
CA GLY A 370 -27.22 7.17 37.62
C GLY A 370 -26.17 6.21 37.09
N GLU A 371 -25.34 6.62 36.13
CA GLU A 371 -24.24 5.80 35.60
C GLU A 371 -23.10 5.61 36.61
N SER A 372 -22.38 4.49 36.48
CA SER A 372 -21.15 4.27 37.24
C SER A 372 -20.09 5.32 36.84
N PHE A 373 -19.15 5.66 37.74
CA PHE A 373 -18.04 6.55 37.38
C PHE A 373 -17.29 6.05 36.14
N ARG A 374 -17.08 4.73 36.03
CA ARG A 374 -16.36 4.13 34.92
C ARG A 374 -17.14 4.25 33.61
N SER A 375 -18.46 4.05 33.63
CA SER A 375 -19.35 4.26 32.49
C SER A 375 -19.32 5.72 32.03
N ALA A 376 -19.48 6.66 32.98
CA ALA A 376 -19.39 8.10 32.73
C ALA A 376 -18.02 8.53 32.16
N TYR A 377 -16.92 7.95 32.67
CA TYR A 377 -15.57 8.22 32.18
C TYR A 377 -15.37 7.69 30.75
N ARG A 378 -15.92 6.52 30.41
CA ARG A 378 -15.92 5.99 29.04
C ARG A 378 -16.63 6.93 28.08
N ALA A 379 -17.77 7.51 28.47
CA ALA A 379 -18.48 8.47 27.63
C ALA A 379 -17.58 9.67 27.25
N ALA A 380 -16.80 10.18 28.21
CA ALA A 380 -15.81 11.24 27.96
C ALA A 380 -14.69 10.79 27.01
N LEU A 381 -14.11 9.61 27.21
CA LEU A 381 -13.09 9.07 26.30
C LEU A 381 -13.64 8.87 24.88
N THR A 382 -14.84 8.31 24.74
CA THR A 382 -15.52 8.16 23.45
C THR A 382 -15.73 9.50 22.77
N ALA A 383 -16.20 10.52 23.49
CA ALA A 383 -16.39 11.87 22.96
C ALA A 383 -15.07 12.52 22.51
N ILE A 384 -13.96 12.27 23.22
CA ILE A 384 -12.61 12.73 22.84
C ILE A 384 -12.16 12.06 21.53
N LEU A 385 -12.34 10.75 21.40
CA LEU A 385 -11.94 9.97 20.21
C LEU A 385 -12.85 10.22 18.99
N ALA A 386 -14.11 10.57 19.20
CA ALA A 386 -15.03 10.96 18.14
C ALA A 386 -14.85 12.43 17.70
N SER A 387 -14.04 13.22 18.41
CA SER A 387 -13.85 14.64 18.12
C SER A 387 -13.04 14.87 16.84
N ARG A 388 -13.26 16.02 16.21
CA ARG A 388 -12.44 16.51 15.08
C ARG A 388 -10.94 16.52 15.42
N ASN A 389 -10.60 16.91 16.65
CA ASN A 389 -9.20 17.00 17.10
C ASN A 389 -8.53 15.62 17.14
N PHE A 390 -9.29 14.54 17.33
CA PHE A 390 -8.79 13.17 17.21
C PHE A 390 -8.70 12.72 15.75
N ILE A 391 -9.76 12.94 14.96
CA ILE A 391 -9.88 12.42 13.58
C ILE A 391 -8.93 13.12 12.60
N PHE A 392 -8.48 14.35 12.91
CA PHE A 392 -7.60 15.12 12.04
C PHE A 392 -6.26 15.43 12.71
N ILE A 393 -5.20 15.43 11.90
CA ILE A 393 -3.97 16.15 12.21
C ILE A 393 -4.15 17.59 11.72
N GLN A 394 -3.91 18.56 12.60
CA GLN A 394 -4.03 19.97 12.29
C GLN A 394 -2.64 20.61 12.11
N GLU A 395 -2.48 21.43 11.08
CA GLU A 395 -1.31 22.31 10.92
C GLU A 395 -1.72 23.76 10.68
N GLY A 396 -1.16 24.68 11.44
CA GLY A 396 -1.48 26.09 11.42
C GLY A 396 -2.57 26.50 12.40
N ALA A 397 -2.94 27.77 12.33
CA ALA A 397 -3.94 28.36 13.21
C ALA A 397 -4.84 29.32 12.41
N ALA A 398 -6.14 29.33 12.73
CA ALA A 398 -7.11 30.14 11.97
C ALA A 398 -6.82 31.64 12.04
N LYS A 399 -6.24 32.08 13.16
CA LYS A 399 -5.94 33.49 13.46
C LYS A 399 -4.55 33.93 13.01
N GLU A 400 -3.70 33.01 12.53
CA GLU A 400 -2.29 33.32 12.22
C GLU A 400 -1.79 32.49 11.03
N ARG A 401 -1.40 33.17 9.94
CA ARG A 401 -0.78 32.52 8.80
C ARG A 401 0.72 32.36 9.04
N ARG A 402 1.11 31.17 9.49
CA ARG A 402 2.52 30.76 9.63
C ARG A 402 3.03 30.12 8.34
N GLU A 403 4.30 30.34 8.00
CA GLU A 403 4.99 29.64 6.90
C GLU A 403 5.59 28.30 7.34
N ARG A 404 5.93 28.18 8.63
CA ARG A 404 6.52 26.97 9.23
C ARG A 404 5.58 26.35 10.25
N ILE A 405 5.69 25.04 10.40
CA ILE A 405 5.02 24.31 11.48
C ILE A 405 5.70 24.58 12.82
N ASN A 406 4.94 24.47 13.92
CA ASN A 406 5.47 24.55 15.28
C ASN A 406 6.02 23.18 15.74
N ASP A 407 6.61 23.13 16.91
CA ASP A 407 7.25 21.92 17.44
C ASP A 407 6.27 20.74 17.66
N TRP A 408 5.00 21.00 18.00
CA TRP A 408 3.96 19.95 18.15
C TRP A 408 3.50 19.38 16.81
N GLU A 409 3.32 20.26 15.83
CA GLU A 409 3.03 19.90 14.45
C GLU A 409 4.20 19.11 13.83
N LEU A 410 5.45 19.49 14.12
CA LEU A 410 6.65 18.77 13.69
C LEU A 410 6.76 17.39 14.35
N ALA A 411 6.47 17.28 15.65
CA ALA A 411 6.41 16.00 16.35
C ALA A 411 5.38 15.06 15.70
N SER A 412 4.17 15.57 15.45
CA SER A 412 3.13 14.81 14.77
C SER A 412 3.55 14.40 13.35
N ARG A 413 4.08 15.33 12.55
CA ARG A 413 4.53 15.01 11.19
C ARG A 413 5.60 13.91 11.19
N LEU A 414 6.56 14.00 12.11
CA LEU A 414 7.63 13.02 12.26
C LEU A 414 7.10 11.64 12.71
N SER A 415 6.21 11.60 13.71
CA SER A 415 5.65 10.34 14.21
C SER A 415 4.74 9.66 13.18
N PHE A 416 3.95 10.42 12.43
CA PHE A 416 3.09 9.86 11.38
C PHE A 416 3.88 9.39 10.18
N PHE A 417 4.96 10.09 9.83
CA PHE A 417 5.84 9.66 8.76
C PHE A 417 6.46 8.28 9.04
N LEU A 418 6.94 8.04 10.25
CA LEU A 418 7.68 6.81 10.59
C LEU A 418 6.82 5.70 11.20
N TRP A 419 5.83 6.06 12.02
CA TRP A 419 5.04 5.11 12.79
C TRP A 419 3.56 5.07 12.38
N GLY A 420 3.11 5.97 11.49
CA GLY A 420 1.70 6.10 11.13
C GLY A 420 0.79 6.28 12.35
N SER A 421 1.30 6.95 13.39
CA SER A 421 0.69 7.06 14.72
C SER A 421 1.17 8.32 15.45
N MET A 422 0.60 8.60 16.62
CA MET A 422 0.92 9.79 17.42
C MET A 422 2.34 9.78 18.01
N PRO A 423 2.89 10.96 18.36
CA PRO A 423 4.13 11.08 19.11
C PRO A 423 4.06 10.32 20.44
N ASP A 424 5.18 9.75 20.87
CA ASP A 424 5.32 9.26 22.24
C ASP A 424 5.65 10.39 23.23
N ASP A 425 5.80 10.05 24.51
CA ASP A 425 6.04 11.04 25.56
C ASP A 425 7.38 11.76 25.40
N GLU A 426 8.43 11.06 24.94
CA GLU A 426 9.74 11.68 24.71
C GLU A 426 9.66 12.74 23.61
N LEU A 427 9.05 12.40 22.46
CA LEU A 427 8.90 13.33 21.35
C LEU A 427 7.98 14.50 21.71
N SER A 428 6.88 14.22 22.42
CA SER A 428 5.95 15.25 22.91
C SER A 428 6.61 16.18 23.94
N THR A 429 7.52 15.65 24.77
CA THR A 429 8.28 16.46 25.75
C THR A 429 9.26 17.38 25.04
N ALA A 430 9.99 16.90 24.02
CA ALA A 430 10.86 17.74 23.20
C ALA A 430 10.06 18.84 22.47
N ALA A 431 8.86 18.52 22.00
CA ALA A 431 7.96 19.48 21.39
C ALA A 431 7.47 20.54 22.39
N ARG A 432 7.07 20.12 23.59
CA ARG A 432 6.62 21.01 24.67
C ARG A 432 7.73 21.98 25.11
N ALA A 433 8.98 21.51 25.12
CA ALA A 433 10.15 22.34 25.43
C ALA A 433 10.54 23.31 24.30
N GLY A 434 9.94 23.21 23.11
CA GLY A 434 10.26 24.05 21.96
C GLY A 434 11.64 23.77 21.35
N GLU A 435 12.17 22.56 21.55
CA GLU A 435 13.52 22.20 21.15
C GLU A 435 13.58 21.37 19.87
N LEU A 436 12.45 20.83 19.40
CA LEU A 436 12.41 19.84 18.34
C LEU A 436 12.88 20.38 16.99
N ARG A 437 12.74 21.68 16.74
CA ARG A 437 13.28 22.34 15.54
C ARG A 437 14.80 22.52 15.53
N LYS A 438 15.49 22.29 16.66
CA LYS A 438 16.95 22.29 16.68
C LYS A 438 17.47 21.09 15.87
N PRO A 439 18.36 21.28 14.86
CA PRO A 439 18.76 20.21 13.94
C PRO A 439 19.30 18.95 14.64
N GLU A 440 20.09 19.11 15.70
CA GLU A 440 20.65 18.02 16.48
C GLU A 440 19.59 17.23 17.26
N VAL A 441 18.58 17.91 17.82
CA VAL A 441 17.46 17.28 18.53
C VAL A 441 16.58 16.53 17.53
N LEU A 442 16.27 17.14 16.39
CA LEU A 442 15.47 16.52 15.33
C LEU A 442 16.15 15.26 14.79
N ARG A 443 17.46 15.32 14.51
CA ARG A 443 18.25 14.16 14.06
C ARG A 443 18.25 13.04 15.09
N LYS A 444 18.42 13.39 16.37
CA LYS A 444 18.39 12.40 17.47
C LYS A 444 17.03 11.73 17.57
N GLN A 445 15.94 12.49 17.55
CA GLN A 445 14.59 11.93 17.59
C GLN A 445 14.29 11.10 16.34
N PHE A 446 14.67 11.56 15.15
CA PHE A 446 14.53 10.78 13.92
C PHE A 446 15.22 9.41 14.03
N ALA A 447 16.50 9.37 14.45
CA ALA A 447 17.24 8.12 14.61
C ALA A 447 16.60 7.17 15.64
N ARG A 448 16.09 7.72 16.76
CA ARG A 448 15.38 6.95 17.79
C ARG A 448 14.10 6.31 17.25
N LEU A 449 13.25 7.10 16.59
CA LEU A 449 12.00 6.61 16.01
C LEU A 449 12.24 5.56 14.91
N LEU A 450 13.35 5.70 14.17
CA LEU A 450 13.78 4.74 13.15
C LEU A 450 14.19 3.38 13.75
N ALA A 451 14.79 3.38 14.95
CA ALA A 451 15.23 2.18 15.64
C ALA A 451 14.08 1.44 16.35
N ASP A 452 12.94 2.11 16.57
CA ASP A 452 11.77 1.53 17.20
C ASP A 452 11.06 0.52 16.26
N PRO A 453 10.57 -0.63 16.78
CA PRO A 453 9.82 -1.61 15.98
C PRO A 453 8.61 -1.04 15.22
N LYS A 454 8.00 0.05 15.69
CA LYS A 454 6.90 0.74 14.99
C LYS A 454 7.32 1.30 13.63
N SER A 455 8.61 1.52 13.38
CA SER A 455 9.12 1.90 12.05
C SER A 455 8.80 0.85 10.97
N GLY A 456 8.53 -0.40 11.35
CA GLY A 456 8.03 -1.43 10.45
C GLY A 456 6.68 -1.10 9.80
N ARG A 457 5.91 -0.15 10.37
CA ARG A 457 4.69 0.38 9.73
C ARG A 457 5.04 1.22 8.50
N PHE A 458 6.07 2.06 8.58
CA PHE A 458 6.57 2.82 7.42
C PHE A 458 7.06 1.90 6.30
N THR A 459 7.88 0.90 6.63
CA THR A 459 8.44 -0.02 5.62
C THR A 459 7.39 -0.92 4.97
N LYS A 460 6.17 -1.00 5.52
CA LYS A 460 5.02 -1.65 4.88
C LYS A 460 4.14 -0.66 4.12
N ALA A 461 3.79 0.47 4.74
CA ALA A 461 2.84 1.41 4.18
C ALA A 461 3.40 2.20 3.00
N PHE A 462 4.63 2.72 3.11
CA PHE A 462 5.23 3.55 2.07
C PHE A 462 5.42 2.81 0.74
N PRO A 463 6.13 1.66 0.66
CA PRO A 463 6.31 0.97 -0.63
C PRO A 463 4.99 0.47 -1.20
N ARG A 464 4.02 0.07 -0.36
CA ARG A 464 2.68 -0.31 -0.82
C ARG A 464 2.00 0.85 -1.55
N GLN A 465 2.03 2.06 -0.98
CA GLN A 465 1.40 3.25 -1.56
C GLN A 465 2.19 3.81 -2.75
N TRP A 466 3.52 3.96 -2.62
CA TRP A 466 4.40 4.46 -3.67
C TRP A 466 4.33 3.59 -4.93
N LEU A 467 4.47 2.27 -4.77
CA LEU A 467 4.50 1.33 -5.89
C LEU A 467 3.10 0.86 -6.31
N GLN A 468 2.06 1.35 -5.64
CA GLN A 468 0.65 1.05 -5.92
C GLN A 468 0.30 -0.44 -5.81
N LEU A 469 0.89 -1.15 -4.83
CA LEU A 469 0.76 -2.60 -4.68
C LEU A 469 -0.68 -3.05 -4.34
N GLN A 470 -1.55 -2.13 -3.91
CA GLN A 470 -2.98 -2.39 -3.78
C GLN A 470 -3.67 -2.76 -5.11
N ASN A 471 -3.04 -2.47 -6.25
CA ASN A 471 -3.57 -2.81 -7.58
C ASN A 471 -3.16 -4.22 -8.02
N VAL A 472 -2.27 -4.90 -7.30
CA VAL A 472 -1.97 -6.32 -7.56
C VAL A 472 -3.25 -7.12 -7.34
N GLY A 473 -3.63 -7.94 -8.32
CA GLY A 473 -4.89 -8.71 -8.28
C GLY A 473 -6.14 -7.95 -8.74
N MET A 474 -6.04 -6.65 -9.05
CA MET A 474 -7.18 -5.86 -9.58
C MET A 474 -7.74 -6.46 -10.88
N PHE A 475 -6.85 -6.96 -11.74
CA PHE A 475 -7.18 -7.78 -12.91
C PHE A 475 -6.73 -9.22 -12.63
N PRO A 476 -7.56 -10.05 -11.99
CA PRO A 476 -7.16 -11.38 -11.55
C PRO A 476 -6.76 -12.24 -12.77
N PRO A 477 -5.60 -12.92 -12.72
CA PRO A 477 -5.18 -13.81 -13.78
C PRO A 477 -6.19 -14.87 -14.16
N ASP A 478 -6.36 -15.11 -15.47
CA ASP A 478 -7.26 -16.14 -15.98
C ASP A 478 -6.78 -17.52 -15.50
N LYS A 479 -7.60 -18.21 -14.72
CA LYS A 479 -7.26 -19.52 -14.13
C LYS A 479 -7.01 -20.63 -15.14
N LYS A 480 -7.48 -20.51 -16.39
CA LYS A 480 -7.17 -21.47 -17.45
C LYS A 480 -5.77 -21.22 -18.01
N LEU A 481 -5.33 -19.97 -18.07
CA LEU A 481 -4.01 -19.58 -18.54
C LEU A 481 -2.93 -19.76 -17.46
N TYR A 482 -3.27 -19.41 -16.22
CA TYR A 482 -2.38 -19.36 -15.05
C TYR A 482 -3.00 -20.12 -13.86
N PRO A 483 -3.18 -21.45 -13.95
CA PRO A 483 -3.81 -22.26 -12.90
C PRO A 483 -3.09 -22.23 -11.55
N GLU A 484 -1.80 -21.90 -11.53
CA GLU A 484 -0.96 -21.75 -10.35
C GLU A 484 -1.16 -20.43 -9.61
N TYR A 485 -1.77 -19.41 -10.25
CA TYR A 485 -1.99 -18.12 -9.61
C TYR A 485 -3.16 -18.22 -8.63
N ASP A 486 -2.87 -18.02 -7.35
CA ASP A 486 -3.85 -17.93 -6.28
C ASP A 486 -3.60 -16.69 -5.40
N ARG A 487 -4.53 -16.41 -4.48
CA ARG A 487 -4.42 -15.26 -3.56
C ARG A 487 -3.20 -15.33 -2.64
N HIS A 488 -2.65 -16.51 -2.40
CA HIS A 488 -1.51 -16.66 -1.51
C HIS A 488 -0.18 -16.46 -2.23
N LEU A 489 -0.11 -16.77 -3.53
CA LEU A 489 0.96 -16.34 -4.41
C LEU A 489 0.94 -14.81 -4.52
N GLU A 490 -0.22 -14.21 -4.77
CA GLU A 490 -0.40 -12.75 -4.78
C GLU A 490 0.11 -12.09 -3.49
N ALA A 491 -0.28 -12.62 -2.32
CA ALA A 491 0.22 -12.14 -1.04
C ALA A 491 1.75 -12.27 -0.92
N SER A 492 2.33 -13.37 -1.43
CA SER A 492 3.79 -13.57 -1.44
C SER A 492 4.50 -12.57 -2.38
N MET A 493 3.90 -12.25 -3.53
CA MET A 493 4.43 -11.24 -4.44
C MET A 493 4.45 -9.85 -3.79
N ILE A 494 3.36 -9.45 -3.13
CA ILE A 494 3.29 -8.17 -2.42
C ILE A 494 4.31 -8.14 -1.26
N GLN A 495 4.42 -9.24 -0.52
CA GLN A 495 5.34 -9.35 0.61
C GLN A 495 6.82 -9.31 0.19
N GLU A 496 7.20 -9.90 -0.95
CA GLU A 496 8.54 -9.73 -1.52
C GLU A 496 8.89 -8.25 -1.63
N THR A 497 8.01 -7.44 -2.21
CA THR A 497 8.26 -6.02 -2.43
C THR A 497 8.40 -5.25 -1.12
N THR A 498 7.51 -5.49 -0.15
CA THR A 498 7.58 -4.78 1.14
C THR A 498 8.77 -5.22 1.98
N ASP A 499 9.11 -6.51 1.99
CA ASP A 499 10.23 -7.03 2.76
C ASP A 499 11.56 -6.65 2.08
N PHE A 500 11.61 -6.56 0.75
CA PHE A 500 12.77 -6.04 0.01
C PHE A 500 13.04 -4.57 0.37
N PHE A 501 12.00 -3.73 0.40
CA PHE A 501 12.13 -2.36 0.86
C PHE A 501 12.58 -2.29 2.32
N ALA A 502 11.98 -3.11 3.19
CA ALA A 502 12.35 -3.18 4.60
C ALA A 502 13.82 -3.59 4.79
N GLU A 503 14.34 -4.50 3.96
CA GLU A 503 15.74 -4.93 3.99
C GLU A 503 16.69 -3.82 3.53
N VAL A 504 16.39 -3.14 2.41
CA VAL A 504 17.15 -1.94 1.97
C VAL A 504 17.17 -0.88 3.07
N PHE A 505 16.05 -0.69 3.76
CA PHE A 505 15.93 0.24 4.87
C PHE A 505 16.70 -0.20 6.12
N ARG A 506 16.65 -1.48 6.49
CA ARG A 506 17.29 -2.04 7.68
C ARG A 506 18.82 -2.02 7.57
N GLU A 507 19.32 -2.46 6.42
CA GLU A 507 20.75 -2.54 6.10
C GLU A 507 21.31 -1.19 5.58
N ASN A 508 20.44 -0.17 5.50
CA ASN A 508 20.75 1.16 4.99
C ASN A 508 21.44 1.12 3.62
N LEU A 509 20.93 0.30 2.71
CA LEU A 509 21.53 0.11 1.40
C LEU A 509 21.26 1.33 0.49
N PRO A 510 22.10 1.53 -0.54
CA PRO A 510 21.89 2.53 -1.59
C PRO A 510 20.55 2.35 -2.31
N ILE A 511 19.89 3.45 -2.69
CA ILE A 511 18.60 3.37 -3.41
C ILE A 511 18.72 2.71 -4.79
N ARG A 512 19.94 2.56 -5.33
CA ARG A 512 20.16 1.81 -6.59
C ARG A 512 19.65 0.37 -6.49
N GLU A 513 19.59 -0.22 -5.29
CA GLU A 513 19.08 -1.58 -5.06
C GLU A 513 17.63 -1.71 -5.57
N PHE A 514 16.85 -0.62 -5.54
CA PHE A 514 15.50 -0.60 -6.10
C PHE A 514 15.47 -0.74 -7.62
N LEU A 515 16.54 -0.37 -8.31
CA LEU A 515 16.68 -0.48 -9.76
C LEU A 515 17.38 -1.78 -10.16
N THR A 516 18.45 -2.16 -9.45
CA THR A 516 19.20 -3.39 -9.70
C THR A 516 19.77 -3.95 -8.40
N SER A 517 19.65 -5.26 -8.20
CA SER A 517 20.19 -5.98 -7.04
C SER A 517 20.59 -7.40 -7.45
N ASP A 518 21.60 -7.95 -6.79
CA ASP A 518 22.00 -9.36 -6.91
C ASP A 518 21.32 -10.24 -5.84
N TRP A 519 20.20 -9.78 -5.28
CA TRP A 519 19.42 -10.46 -4.27
C TRP A 519 17.95 -10.03 -4.30
N THR A 520 17.06 -10.86 -3.76
CA THR A 520 15.65 -10.50 -3.46
C THR A 520 15.18 -11.14 -2.14
N MET A 521 13.98 -10.81 -1.69
CA MET A 521 13.30 -11.47 -0.58
C MET A 521 12.37 -12.55 -1.12
N MET A 522 12.54 -13.78 -0.66
CA MET A 522 11.81 -14.91 -1.23
C MET A 522 11.40 -15.93 -0.18
N ASN A 523 10.18 -16.44 -0.30
CA ASN A 523 9.72 -17.65 0.39
C ASN A 523 9.67 -18.84 -0.59
N ARG A 524 9.41 -20.05 -0.09
CA ARG A 524 9.31 -21.27 -0.93
C ARG A 524 8.32 -21.16 -2.09
N ARG A 525 7.16 -20.52 -1.88
CA ARG A 525 6.15 -20.40 -2.93
C ARG A 525 6.66 -19.51 -4.06
N LEU A 526 7.19 -18.34 -3.72
CA LEU A 526 7.71 -17.41 -4.71
C LEU A 526 8.93 -18.00 -5.43
N ALA A 527 9.76 -18.78 -4.73
CA ALA A 527 10.83 -19.56 -5.36
C ALA A 527 10.30 -20.52 -6.42
N THR A 528 9.26 -21.30 -6.10
CA THR A 528 8.59 -22.18 -7.08
C THR A 528 8.08 -21.37 -8.29
N HIS A 529 7.46 -20.21 -8.05
CA HIS A 529 6.98 -19.32 -9.12
C HIS A 529 8.10 -18.77 -9.99
N TYR A 530 9.28 -18.52 -9.42
CA TYR A 530 10.46 -18.05 -10.13
C TYR A 530 11.30 -19.17 -10.76
N GLY A 531 10.93 -20.44 -10.59
CA GLY A 531 11.74 -21.57 -11.06
C GLY A 531 13.02 -21.75 -10.25
N MET A 532 13.03 -21.24 -9.01
CA MET A 532 14.15 -21.28 -8.07
C MET A 532 13.83 -22.21 -6.89
N SER A 533 14.83 -22.47 -6.05
CA SER A 533 14.68 -23.18 -4.78
C SER A 533 14.95 -22.24 -3.60
N ALA A 534 14.05 -22.23 -2.62
CA ALA A 534 14.28 -21.62 -1.31
C ALA A 534 13.97 -22.63 -0.20
N GLU A 535 14.80 -22.61 0.84
CA GLU A 535 14.57 -23.38 2.06
C GLU A 535 13.67 -22.60 3.02
N GLY A 536 12.84 -23.32 3.77
CA GLY A 536 11.95 -22.71 4.76
C GLY A 536 10.74 -21.98 4.15
N GLN A 537 9.92 -21.39 5.03
CA GLN A 537 8.66 -20.73 4.66
C GLN A 537 8.68 -19.22 4.86
N ASP A 538 9.57 -18.75 5.73
CA ASP A 538 9.77 -17.35 5.98
C ASP A 538 10.44 -16.69 4.78
N PHE A 539 10.19 -15.40 4.59
CA PHE A 539 10.91 -14.63 3.61
C PHE A 539 12.37 -14.51 4.05
N VAL A 540 13.26 -15.01 3.22
CA VAL A 540 14.71 -14.90 3.41
C VAL A 540 15.33 -14.13 2.27
N ARG A 541 16.44 -13.46 2.56
CA ARG A 541 17.25 -12.85 1.52
C ARG A 541 17.93 -13.95 0.72
N VAL A 542 17.66 -14.00 -0.58
CA VAL A 542 18.23 -14.97 -1.51
C VAL A 542 19.13 -14.26 -2.50
N LYS A 543 20.36 -14.75 -2.67
CA LYS A 543 21.28 -14.29 -3.70
C LYS A 543 20.80 -14.74 -5.07
N LEU A 544 20.78 -13.82 -6.01
CA LEU A 544 20.38 -14.01 -7.41
C LEU A 544 21.62 -14.18 -8.28
N ARG A 545 21.47 -15.00 -9.31
CA ARG A 545 22.43 -15.19 -10.39
C ARG A 545 21.85 -14.58 -11.67
N PRO A 546 22.69 -14.23 -12.67
CA PRO A 546 22.21 -13.63 -13.92
C PRO A 546 21.13 -14.46 -14.64
N GLU A 547 21.22 -15.79 -14.59
CA GLU A 547 20.25 -16.73 -15.17
C GLU A 547 18.88 -16.74 -14.46
N ASP A 548 18.78 -16.20 -13.24
CA ASP A 548 17.50 -16.12 -12.55
C ASP A 548 16.62 -15.00 -13.14
N HIS A 549 17.20 -14.07 -13.92
CA HIS A 549 16.51 -12.95 -14.58
C HIS A 549 15.66 -12.11 -13.60
N ARG A 550 16.21 -11.86 -12.41
CA ARG A 550 15.62 -11.05 -11.33
C ARG A 550 16.64 -10.07 -10.78
N GLY A 551 16.15 -9.06 -10.08
CA GLY A 551 16.95 -8.03 -9.41
C GLY A 551 16.27 -6.67 -9.51
N GLY A 552 16.22 -5.95 -8.40
CA GLY A 552 15.47 -4.70 -8.24
C GLY A 552 13.95 -4.87 -8.33
N LEU A 553 13.23 -3.78 -8.09
CA LEU A 553 11.76 -3.75 -8.04
C LEU A 553 11.11 -4.08 -9.38
N LEU A 554 11.74 -3.67 -10.49
CA LEU A 554 11.15 -3.75 -11.84
C LEU A 554 10.98 -5.18 -12.35
N THR A 555 11.66 -6.15 -11.74
CA THR A 555 11.56 -7.57 -12.10
C THR A 555 10.80 -8.41 -11.07
N GLN A 556 10.24 -7.79 -10.02
CA GLN A 556 9.41 -8.50 -9.05
C GLN A 556 8.02 -8.78 -9.62
N ALA A 557 7.45 -9.95 -9.32
CA ALA A 557 6.17 -10.38 -9.89
C ALA A 557 5.00 -9.47 -9.50
N ALA A 558 5.03 -8.81 -8.35
CA ALA A 558 3.99 -7.86 -7.96
C ALA A 558 3.88 -6.71 -8.98
N ILE A 559 5.02 -6.11 -9.34
CA ILE A 559 5.10 -5.01 -10.31
C ILE A 559 4.72 -5.48 -11.72
N LEU A 560 5.22 -6.65 -12.12
CA LEU A 560 4.93 -7.21 -13.45
C LEU A 560 3.46 -7.62 -13.61
N THR A 561 2.80 -8.02 -12.52
CA THR A 561 1.39 -8.41 -12.49
C THR A 561 0.46 -7.19 -12.42
N LEU A 562 0.74 -6.19 -11.57
CA LEU A 562 -0.10 -4.99 -11.46
C LEU A 562 -0.17 -4.18 -12.77
N THR A 563 0.85 -4.33 -13.61
CA THR A 563 0.96 -3.68 -14.92
C THR A 563 0.45 -4.58 -16.07
N SER A 564 -0.27 -5.65 -15.75
CA SER A 564 -0.86 -6.62 -16.69
C SER A 564 -2.39 -6.61 -16.59
N ASP A 565 -3.08 -7.40 -17.43
CA ASP A 565 -4.56 -7.44 -17.45
C ASP A 565 -5.16 -8.80 -17.03
N GLY A 566 -4.34 -9.66 -16.44
CA GLY A 566 -4.71 -11.02 -16.04
C GLY A 566 -4.70 -12.06 -17.16
N THR A 567 -4.74 -11.65 -18.43
CA THR A 567 -4.59 -12.59 -19.57
C THR A 567 -3.20 -12.51 -20.19
N ARG A 568 -2.65 -11.30 -20.30
CA ARG A 568 -1.37 -10.99 -20.97
C ARG A 568 -0.65 -9.85 -20.26
N HIS A 569 0.66 -9.76 -20.50
CA HIS A 569 1.44 -8.59 -20.13
C HIS A 569 1.00 -7.37 -20.96
N ARG A 570 1.05 -6.17 -20.37
CA ARG A 570 0.71 -4.91 -21.05
C ARG A 570 1.93 -3.98 -21.10
N PRO A 571 2.68 -3.95 -22.22
CA PRO A 571 3.96 -3.23 -22.30
C PRO A 571 3.75 -1.72 -22.15
N ILE A 572 2.68 -1.19 -22.74
CA ILE A 572 2.34 0.23 -22.63
C ILE A 572 2.03 0.61 -21.16
N ASN A 573 1.21 -0.20 -20.47
CA ASN A 573 0.89 0.06 -19.05
C ASN A 573 2.14 -0.05 -18.16
N ARG A 574 3.03 -1.02 -18.43
CA ARG A 574 4.36 -1.11 -17.79
C ARG A 574 5.17 0.15 -17.99
N GLY A 575 5.27 0.63 -19.23
CA GLY A 575 6.01 1.84 -19.56
C GLY A 575 5.45 3.09 -18.88
N VAL A 576 4.12 3.24 -18.85
CA VAL A 576 3.45 4.34 -18.14
C VAL A 576 3.74 4.27 -16.64
N TRP A 577 3.63 3.09 -16.03
CA TRP A 577 3.92 2.91 -14.60
C TRP A 577 5.37 3.26 -14.29
N ILE A 578 6.35 2.79 -15.08
CA ILE A 578 7.77 3.14 -14.88
C ILE A 578 7.98 4.66 -15.03
N ALA A 579 7.41 5.27 -16.07
CA ALA A 579 7.53 6.69 -16.31
C ALA A 579 7.00 7.52 -15.13
N GLU A 580 5.81 7.20 -14.63
CA GLU A 580 5.16 7.99 -13.57
C GLU A 580 5.69 7.68 -12.17
N VAL A 581 5.88 6.40 -11.83
CA VAL A 581 6.20 5.94 -10.47
C VAL A 581 7.70 5.98 -10.19
N MET A 582 8.52 5.62 -11.18
CA MET A 582 9.98 5.49 -11.03
C MET A 582 10.74 6.71 -11.56
N LEU A 583 10.24 7.36 -12.62
CA LEU A 583 10.93 8.50 -13.27
C LEU A 583 10.26 9.86 -13.05
N GLY A 584 9.16 9.89 -12.29
CA GLY A 584 8.45 11.12 -11.90
C GLY A 584 7.82 11.88 -13.07
N ALA A 585 7.69 11.24 -14.23
CA ALA A 585 7.16 11.85 -15.44
C ALA A 585 5.63 12.01 -15.39
N THR A 586 5.11 12.82 -16.31
CA THR A 586 3.68 12.98 -16.52
C THR A 586 3.34 12.42 -17.89
N ILE A 587 2.46 11.42 -17.93
CA ILE A 587 1.95 10.87 -19.18
C ILE A 587 0.53 11.41 -19.41
N PRO A 588 0.27 12.14 -20.51
CA PRO A 588 -1.08 12.57 -20.84
C PRO A 588 -1.96 11.37 -21.23
N PRO A 589 -3.28 11.47 -21.05
CA PRO A 589 -4.20 10.44 -21.53
C PRO A 589 -4.09 10.27 -23.05
N PRO A 590 -4.38 9.07 -23.58
CA PRO A 590 -4.37 8.84 -25.02
C PRO A 590 -5.39 9.74 -25.75
N PRO A 591 -5.14 10.09 -27.02
CA PRO A 591 -6.12 10.77 -27.87
C PRO A 591 -7.51 10.11 -27.83
N PRO A 592 -8.61 10.84 -27.59
CA PRO A 592 -9.96 10.26 -27.53
C PRO A 592 -10.43 9.67 -28.87
N ASN A 593 -9.86 10.08 -30.00
CA ASN A 593 -10.27 9.67 -31.35
C ASN A 593 -9.39 8.57 -31.96
N VAL A 594 -8.47 7.98 -31.20
CA VAL A 594 -7.73 6.79 -31.63
C VAL A 594 -8.48 5.57 -31.08
N GLU A 595 -9.00 4.73 -31.99
CA GLU A 595 -9.60 3.47 -31.58
C GLU A 595 -8.60 2.67 -30.74
N PRO A 596 -9.00 2.18 -29.55
CA PRO A 596 -8.15 1.31 -28.77
C PRO A 596 -7.68 0.13 -29.63
N LEU A 597 -6.36 -0.11 -29.63
CA LEU A 597 -5.79 -1.24 -30.35
C LEU A 597 -6.43 -2.53 -29.80
N ASN A 598 -7.27 -3.18 -30.61
CA ASN A 598 -7.86 -4.45 -30.22
C ASN A 598 -6.80 -5.55 -30.41
N LEU A 599 -6.10 -5.85 -29.32
CA LEU A 599 -4.96 -6.76 -29.28
C LEU A 599 -5.37 -8.24 -29.37
N THR A 600 -6.67 -8.53 -29.41
CA THR A 600 -7.26 -9.87 -29.40
C THR A 600 -8.13 -10.16 -30.62
N ARG A 601 -8.01 -9.38 -31.70
CA ARG A 601 -8.83 -9.64 -32.88
C ARG A 601 -8.52 -11.04 -33.46
N PRO A 602 -9.54 -11.84 -33.81
CA PRO A 602 -9.34 -13.16 -34.41
C PRO A 602 -8.52 -13.12 -35.71
N ASP A 603 -8.56 -11.99 -36.42
CA ASP A 603 -7.91 -11.73 -37.71
C ASP A 603 -6.48 -11.16 -37.59
N ALA A 604 -5.95 -10.92 -36.38
CA ALA A 604 -4.63 -10.32 -36.13
C ALA A 604 -3.41 -11.16 -36.61
N GLY A 605 -3.67 -12.30 -37.27
CA GLY A 605 -2.66 -13.21 -37.78
C GLY A 605 -1.82 -13.86 -36.67
N LYS A 606 -0.76 -14.59 -37.07
CA LYS A 606 0.22 -15.19 -36.15
C LYS A 606 1.26 -14.17 -35.66
N SER A 607 0.85 -12.95 -35.28
CA SER A 607 1.76 -11.87 -34.85
C SER A 607 1.84 -11.73 -33.32
N THR A 608 3.00 -11.34 -32.79
CA THR A 608 3.17 -11.06 -31.34
C THR A 608 2.63 -9.68 -30.98
N LEU A 609 2.43 -9.44 -29.68
CA LEU A 609 2.04 -8.11 -29.18
C LEU A 609 3.07 -7.04 -29.56
N ARG A 610 4.36 -7.38 -29.46
CA ARG A 610 5.44 -6.48 -29.87
C ARG A 610 5.33 -6.07 -31.34
N MET A 611 5.11 -7.03 -32.25
CA MET A 611 4.95 -6.75 -33.68
C MET A 611 3.74 -5.85 -33.96
N GLN A 612 2.64 -6.03 -33.23
CA GLN A 612 1.44 -5.20 -33.37
C GLN A 612 1.67 -3.76 -32.89
N LEU A 613 2.39 -3.58 -31.78
CA LEU A 613 2.75 -2.26 -31.27
C LEU A 613 3.73 -1.54 -32.20
N ASP A 614 4.74 -2.24 -32.72
CA ASP A 614 5.67 -1.69 -33.72
C ASP A 614 4.92 -1.25 -34.98
N ALA A 615 3.93 -2.03 -35.45
CA ALA A 615 3.09 -1.67 -36.59
C ALA A 615 2.16 -0.46 -36.28
N HIS A 616 1.67 -0.35 -35.05
CA HIS A 616 0.83 0.76 -34.59
C HIS A 616 1.62 2.09 -34.50
N ALA A 617 2.87 2.05 -34.06
CA ALA A 617 3.73 3.21 -33.86
C ALA A 617 4.38 3.76 -35.15
N THR A 618 3.76 3.55 -36.32
CA THR A 618 4.32 3.93 -37.64
C THR A 618 3.94 5.34 -38.11
N THR A 619 2.93 5.97 -37.50
CA THR A 619 2.52 7.35 -37.84
C THR A 619 3.25 8.36 -36.94
N ALA A 620 3.73 9.47 -37.51
CA ALA A 620 4.50 10.49 -36.79
C ALA A 620 3.80 11.04 -35.51
N SER A 621 2.46 11.10 -35.50
CA SER A 621 1.66 11.49 -34.33
C SER A 621 1.71 10.48 -33.19
N CYS A 622 1.71 9.18 -33.51
CA CYS A 622 1.78 8.13 -32.50
C CYS A 622 3.20 8.00 -31.95
N LEU A 623 4.22 8.10 -32.82
CA LEU A 623 5.63 7.98 -32.43
C LEU A 623 6.05 9.02 -31.38
N ALA A 624 5.49 10.23 -31.42
CA ALA A 624 5.83 11.31 -30.49
C ALA A 624 5.54 10.94 -29.01
N CYS A 625 4.45 10.19 -28.75
CA CYS A 625 4.09 9.72 -27.41
C CYS A 625 4.71 8.35 -27.11
N HIS A 626 4.61 7.40 -28.05
CA HIS A 626 5.08 6.03 -27.88
C HIS A 626 6.60 5.94 -27.66
N SER A 627 7.40 6.82 -28.29
CA SER A 627 8.86 6.87 -28.07
C SER A 627 9.27 7.15 -26.61
N LYS A 628 8.38 7.73 -25.80
CA LYS A 628 8.63 8.03 -24.37
C LYS A 628 8.18 6.93 -23.42
N ILE A 629 7.31 6.03 -23.89
CA ILE A 629 6.59 5.06 -23.04
C ILE A 629 6.99 3.65 -23.41
N ASP A 630 6.89 3.31 -24.70
CA ASP A 630 7.03 1.96 -25.20
C ASP A 630 8.39 1.34 -24.86
N PRO A 631 9.54 2.03 -25.05
CA PRO A 631 10.83 1.48 -24.68
C PRO A 631 10.90 1.07 -23.19
N LEU A 632 10.31 1.87 -22.30
CA LEU A 632 10.30 1.59 -20.86
C LEU A 632 9.57 0.27 -20.54
N GLY A 633 8.49 0.00 -21.26
CA GLY A 633 7.74 -1.26 -21.15
C GLY A 633 8.41 -2.43 -21.86
N PHE A 634 8.98 -2.17 -23.04
CA PHE A 634 9.59 -3.19 -23.90
C PHE A 634 10.78 -3.88 -23.24
N ALA A 635 11.53 -3.18 -22.40
CA ALA A 635 12.59 -3.75 -21.59
C ALA A 635 12.15 -5.01 -20.80
N PHE A 636 10.85 -5.11 -20.47
CA PHE A 636 10.26 -6.18 -19.69
C PHE A 636 9.36 -7.11 -20.53
N GLU A 637 9.48 -7.12 -21.86
CA GLU A 637 8.71 -8.05 -22.72
C GLU A 637 8.94 -9.51 -22.33
N ALA A 638 10.13 -9.86 -21.82
CA ALA A 638 10.49 -11.20 -21.39
C ALA A 638 9.73 -11.68 -20.15
N TYR A 639 8.78 -10.91 -19.60
CA TYR A 639 7.96 -11.31 -18.46
C TYR A 639 6.48 -11.40 -18.82
N ASP A 640 5.83 -12.52 -18.49
CA ASP A 640 4.40 -12.75 -18.74
C ASP A 640 3.48 -11.96 -17.78
N ALA A 641 2.16 -12.22 -17.84
CA ALA A 641 1.14 -11.51 -17.07
C ALA A 641 1.25 -11.70 -15.55
N ILE A 642 1.89 -12.78 -15.10
CA ILE A 642 2.14 -13.08 -13.68
C ILE A 642 3.61 -12.91 -13.32
N GLY A 643 4.39 -12.27 -14.20
CA GLY A 643 5.78 -11.94 -14.00
C GLY A 643 6.76 -13.11 -14.13
N ARG A 644 6.41 -14.23 -14.77
CA ARG A 644 7.38 -15.29 -15.09
C ARG A 644 8.23 -14.91 -16.30
N TRP A 645 9.49 -15.30 -16.26
CA TRP A 645 10.39 -15.08 -17.39
C TRP A 645 10.10 -16.04 -18.54
N ARG A 646 10.29 -15.57 -19.78
CA ARG A 646 10.09 -16.35 -21.02
C ARG A 646 11.09 -15.92 -22.11
N ALA A 647 11.68 -16.91 -22.79
CA ALA A 647 12.54 -16.68 -23.97
C ALA A 647 11.73 -16.46 -25.26
N VAL A 648 10.47 -16.93 -25.27
CA VAL A 648 9.62 -16.94 -26.45
C VAL A 648 8.24 -16.32 -26.17
N ASP A 649 7.66 -15.73 -27.21
CA ASP A 649 6.32 -15.16 -27.26
C ASP A 649 5.39 -15.97 -28.15
N ARG A 650 4.09 -15.72 -27.97
CA ARG A 650 2.99 -16.38 -28.66
C ARG A 650 2.16 -15.37 -29.44
N PRO A 651 1.43 -15.80 -30.47
CA PRO A 651 0.44 -14.97 -31.15
C PRO A 651 -0.58 -14.34 -30.19
N SER A 652 -1.01 -13.11 -30.50
CA SER A 652 -1.90 -12.31 -29.63
C SER A 652 -3.33 -12.87 -29.50
N ASN A 653 -3.80 -13.66 -30.47
CA ASN A 653 -5.15 -14.22 -30.53
C ASN A 653 -5.33 -15.54 -29.74
N PHE A 654 -4.27 -16.06 -29.11
CA PHE A 654 -4.28 -17.39 -28.51
C PHE A 654 -4.81 -17.43 -27.06
N ARG A 655 -5.52 -18.52 -26.70
CA ARG A 655 -6.21 -18.70 -25.40
C ARG A 655 -5.90 -20.04 -24.67
N GLU A 656 -4.92 -20.83 -25.11
CA GLU A 656 -4.58 -22.09 -24.43
C GLU A 656 -3.58 -21.90 -23.26
N PRO A 657 -3.54 -22.85 -22.29
CA PRO A 657 -2.70 -22.75 -21.10
C PRO A 657 -1.20 -22.56 -21.39
N VAL A 658 -0.49 -21.92 -20.46
CA VAL A 658 0.97 -21.79 -20.56
C VAL A 658 1.65 -23.15 -20.41
N GLY A 659 2.35 -23.63 -21.45
CA GLY A 659 3.17 -24.85 -21.39
C GLY A 659 2.70 -26.06 -22.22
N LYS A 660 1.56 -25.97 -22.94
CA LYS A 660 1.03 -27.06 -23.80
C LYS A 660 1.07 -26.75 -25.31
N VAL A 661 1.92 -25.82 -25.74
CA VAL A 661 1.88 -25.25 -27.09
C VAL A 661 2.59 -26.15 -28.12
N LYS A 662 1.90 -26.51 -29.21
CA LYS A 662 2.46 -27.20 -30.41
C LYS A 662 2.74 -26.26 -31.61
N GLU A 663 2.58 -24.96 -31.45
CA GLU A 663 2.52 -23.92 -32.52
C GLU A 663 3.74 -22.96 -32.51
N PRO A 664 3.96 -22.13 -33.56
CA PRO A 664 5.18 -21.34 -33.70
C PRO A 664 5.41 -20.35 -32.56
N GLN A 665 6.60 -20.44 -31.99
CA GLN A 665 7.11 -19.59 -30.93
C GLN A 665 8.01 -18.53 -31.56
N PHE A 666 7.79 -17.27 -31.20
CA PHE A 666 8.63 -16.16 -31.67
C PHE A 666 9.66 -15.82 -30.58
N PRO A 667 10.94 -15.57 -30.90
CA PRO A 667 11.86 -15.01 -29.92
C PRO A 667 11.30 -13.72 -29.33
N VAL A 668 11.42 -13.56 -28.01
CA VAL A 668 11.07 -12.29 -27.36
C VAL A 668 11.98 -11.19 -27.88
N ASN A 669 11.39 -10.04 -28.24
CA ASN A 669 12.12 -8.82 -28.53
C ASN A 669 11.90 -7.82 -27.38
N ALA A 670 12.86 -7.76 -26.46
CA ALA A 670 12.87 -6.84 -25.33
C ALA A 670 13.79 -5.62 -25.57
N SER A 671 14.21 -5.37 -26.81
CA SER A 671 15.10 -4.26 -27.16
C SER A 671 14.34 -2.95 -27.37
N GLY A 672 15.03 -1.83 -27.18
CA GLY A 672 14.47 -0.50 -27.40
C GLY A 672 15.51 0.62 -27.42
N VAL A 673 15.05 1.84 -27.70
CA VAL A 673 15.86 3.06 -27.76
C VAL A 673 15.20 4.11 -26.88
N LEU A 674 15.94 4.67 -25.93
CA LEU A 674 15.49 5.77 -25.09
C LEU A 674 15.43 7.08 -25.88
N THR A 675 14.75 8.08 -25.31
CA THR A 675 14.58 9.39 -25.95
C THR A 675 15.89 10.16 -26.17
N ASP A 676 16.94 9.81 -25.43
CA ASP A 676 18.30 10.35 -25.59
C ASP A 676 19.16 9.54 -26.58
N GLY A 677 18.61 8.50 -27.21
CA GLY A 677 19.28 7.66 -28.19
C GLY A 677 20.04 6.46 -27.61
N ARG A 678 20.14 6.31 -26.28
CA ARG A 678 20.75 5.12 -25.67
C ARG A 678 19.91 3.88 -25.99
N LYS A 679 20.60 2.79 -26.39
CA LYS A 679 19.98 1.52 -26.76
C LYS A 679 20.13 0.52 -25.62
N PHE A 680 19.18 -0.41 -25.52
CA PHE A 680 19.26 -1.54 -24.61
C PHE A 680 18.68 -2.78 -25.29
N ASP A 681 19.17 -3.95 -24.87
CA ASP A 681 18.58 -5.25 -25.18
C ASP A 681 18.16 -5.96 -23.88
N GLY A 682 16.88 -5.83 -23.54
CA GLY A 682 16.28 -6.44 -22.37
C GLY A 682 16.44 -5.68 -21.05
N ALA A 683 15.89 -6.28 -20.00
CA ALA A 683 15.69 -5.64 -18.69
C ALA A 683 17.01 -5.29 -17.99
N GLU A 684 18.05 -6.13 -18.09
CA GLU A 684 19.31 -5.89 -17.38
C GLU A 684 20.05 -4.65 -17.90
N GLU A 685 20.15 -4.51 -19.22
CA GLU A 685 20.77 -3.32 -19.81
C GLU A 685 19.94 -2.06 -19.54
N PHE A 686 18.61 -2.15 -19.63
CA PHE A 686 17.72 -1.04 -19.29
C PHE A 686 17.87 -0.59 -17.82
N LYS A 687 17.90 -1.53 -16.87
CA LYS A 687 18.12 -1.24 -15.44
C LYS A 687 19.48 -0.57 -15.23
N ARG A 688 20.53 -1.00 -15.94
CA ARG A 688 21.86 -0.34 -15.89
C ARG A 688 21.78 1.12 -16.36
N LEU A 689 21.07 1.40 -17.45
CA LEU A 689 20.85 2.78 -17.92
C LEU A 689 20.09 3.63 -16.88
N MET A 690 19.11 3.05 -16.18
CA MET A 690 18.43 3.76 -15.08
C MET A 690 19.36 4.06 -13.89
N VAL A 691 20.33 3.18 -13.62
CA VAL A 691 21.35 3.40 -12.58
C VAL A 691 22.34 4.48 -12.98
N GLU A 692 22.63 4.65 -14.27
CA GLU A 692 23.41 5.81 -14.76
C GLU A 692 22.67 7.12 -14.49
N ASP A 693 21.32 7.11 -14.52
CA ASP A 693 20.45 8.26 -14.23
C ASP A 693 20.00 8.32 -12.76
N LEU A 694 20.78 7.78 -11.82
CA LEU A 694 20.38 7.60 -10.42
C LEU A 694 19.93 8.90 -9.74
N ASP A 695 20.47 10.05 -10.14
CA ASP A 695 20.07 11.36 -9.61
C ASP A 695 18.58 11.64 -9.84
N ARG A 696 18.08 11.35 -11.05
CA ARG A 696 16.67 11.55 -11.41
C ARG A 696 15.77 10.60 -10.61
N PHE A 697 16.23 9.37 -10.40
CA PHE A 697 15.53 8.42 -9.54
C PHE A 697 15.51 8.90 -8.08
N ALA A 698 16.63 9.44 -7.58
CA ALA A 698 16.71 10.01 -6.23
C ALA A 698 15.75 11.18 -6.03
N GLU A 699 15.67 12.12 -6.99
CA GLU A 699 14.70 13.22 -6.96
C GLU A 699 13.26 12.71 -6.92
N THR A 700 12.93 11.70 -7.73
CA THR A 700 11.60 11.09 -7.77
C THR A 700 11.26 10.39 -6.44
N LEU A 701 12.20 9.65 -5.88
CA LEU A 701 12.03 8.99 -4.59
C LEU A 701 11.82 10.01 -3.46
N VAL A 702 12.62 11.09 -3.42
CA VAL A 702 12.46 12.19 -2.45
C VAL A 702 11.09 12.84 -2.60
N LYS A 703 10.61 13.08 -3.83
CA LYS A 703 9.27 13.62 -4.09
C LYS A 703 8.17 12.70 -3.54
N ASN A 704 8.28 11.39 -3.74
CA ASN A 704 7.33 10.41 -3.23
C ASN A 704 7.37 10.30 -1.70
N LEU A 705 8.56 10.32 -1.10
CA LEU A 705 8.74 10.36 0.36
C LEU A 705 8.14 11.65 0.96
N ALA A 706 8.41 12.80 0.35
CA ALA A 706 7.86 14.08 0.81
C ALA A 706 6.33 14.12 0.66
N THR A 707 5.80 13.58 -0.44
CA THR A 707 4.34 13.43 -0.65
C THR A 707 3.70 12.63 0.48
N PHE A 708 4.27 11.47 0.80
CA PHE A 708 3.80 10.61 1.88
C PHE A 708 3.92 11.28 3.26
N ALA A 709 5.07 11.89 3.55
CA ALA A 709 5.38 12.43 4.86
C ALA A 709 4.64 13.74 5.18
N LEU A 710 4.51 14.62 4.18
CA LEU A 710 3.81 15.91 4.32
C LEU A 710 2.31 15.79 4.06
N ARG A 711 1.82 14.61 3.62
CA ARG A 711 0.39 14.31 3.44
C ARG A 711 -0.27 15.23 2.41
N ARG A 712 0.50 15.69 1.42
CA ARG A 712 0.07 16.62 0.38
C ARG A 712 0.86 16.41 -0.91
N THR A 713 0.32 16.94 -2.00
CA THR A 713 1.02 16.98 -3.29
C THR A 713 2.18 17.98 -3.26
N MET A 714 3.27 17.65 -3.96
CA MET A 714 4.45 18.52 -4.09
C MET A 714 4.26 19.51 -5.23
N THR A 715 4.43 20.80 -4.98
CA THR A 715 4.26 21.87 -5.97
C THR A 715 5.55 22.20 -6.71
N PHE A 716 5.45 23.10 -7.70
CA PHE A 716 6.61 23.66 -8.37
C PHE A 716 7.59 24.34 -7.39
N ASP A 717 7.06 25.01 -6.36
CA ASP A 717 7.89 25.70 -5.35
C ASP A 717 8.72 24.73 -4.48
N ASP A 718 8.35 23.46 -4.43
CA ASP A 718 9.09 22.44 -3.68
C ASP A 718 10.21 21.79 -4.52
N GLU A 719 10.20 21.93 -5.85
CA GLU A 719 11.12 21.21 -6.74
C GLU A 719 12.60 21.51 -6.44
N ALA A 720 12.92 22.78 -6.16
CA ALA A 720 14.29 23.18 -5.84
C ALA A 720 14.79 22.50 -4.54
N GLU A 721 13.96 22.42 -3.50
CA GLU A 721 14.32 21.76 -2.25
C GLU A 721 14.37 20.24 -2.41
N ILE A 722 13.48 19.63 -3.21
CA ILE A 722 13.55 18.18 -3.52
C ILE A 722 14.89 17.83 -4.16
N LYS A 723 15.35 18.61 -5.15
CA LYS A 723 16.65 18.41 -5.80
C LYS A 723 17.81 18.56 -4.84
N LYS A 724 17.75 19.56 -3.97
CA LYS A 724 18.77 19.81 -2.93
C LYS A 724 18.84 18.65 -1.92
N ILE A 725 17.70 18.12 -1.48
CA ILE A 725 17.63 16.97 -0.56
C ILE A 725 18.22 15.71 -1.22
N ALA A 726 17.87 15.45 -2.48
CA ALA A 726 18.44 14.34 -3.24
C ALA A 726 19.97 14.49 -3.36
N ALA A 727 20.44 15.64 -3.86
CA ALA A 727 21.87 15.93 -4.05
C ALA A 727 22.69 15.82 -2.76
N ALA A 728 22.12 16.19 -1.60
CA ALA A 728 22.78 16.06 -0.30
C ALA A 728 23.09 14.60 0.10
N SER A 729 22.45 13.62 -0.55
CA SER A 729 22.68 12.19 -0.31
C SER A 729 23.67 11.58 -1.31
N ARG A 730 24.13 12.35 -2.31
CA ARG A 730 25.05 11.83 -3.35
C ARG A 730 26.38 11.35 -2.77
N SER A 731 26.90 12.05 -1.76
CA SER A 731 28.21 11.75 -1.17
C SER A 731 28.31 10.38 -0.51
N ASP A 732 27.18 9.78 -0.10
CA ASP A 732 27.15 8.44 0.49
C ASP A 732 26.55 7.36 -0.43
N GLN A 733 26.46 7.67 -1.73
CA GLN A 733 25.83 6.84 -2.75
C GLN A 733 24.31 6.68 -2.54
N TYR A 734 23.65 7.70 -2.02
CA TYR A 734 22.20 7.73 -1.83
C TYR A 734 21.71 6.58 -0.93
N ARG A 735 22.30 6.39 0.24
CA ARG A 735 21.78 5.40 1.21
C ARG A 735 20.41 5.82 1.72
N LEU A 736 19.48 4.88 1.84
CA LEU A 736 18.08 5.19 2.09
C LEU A 736 17.87 5.97 3.41
N ARG A 737 18.53 5.60 4.51
CA ARG A 737 18.38 6.34 5.78
C ARG A 737 18.97 7.75 5.72
N THR A 738 19.99 7.96 4.91
CA THR A 738 20.56 9.29 4.67
C THR A 738 19.61 10.16 3.86
N VAL A 739 18.99 9.61 2.82
CA VAL A 739 17.92 10.28 2.06
C VAL A 739 16.77 10.69 2.97
N LEU A 740 16.31 9.79 3.86
CA LEU A 740 15.28 10.08 4.84
C LEU A 740 15.70 11.15 5.86
N ALA A 741 16.93 11.09 6.38
CA ALA A 741 17.45 12.08 7.33
C ALA A 741 17.57 13.47 6.69
N ASN A 742 18.03 13.53 5.44
CA ASN A 742 18.12 14.77 4.67
C ASN A 742 16.72 15.36 4.40
N LEU A 743 15.71 14.52 4.11
CA LEU A 743 14.33 14.98 4.02
C LEU A 743 13.84 15.54 5.35
N VAL A 744 13.93 14.79 6.45
CA VAL A 744 13.39 15.19 7.76
C VAL A 744 14.03 16.47 8.30
N THR A 745 15.32 16.68 8.03
CA THR A 745 16.05 17.88 8.49
C THR A 745 15.98 19.06 7.52
N SER A 746 15.30 18.90 6.38
CA SER A 746 15.16 19.95 5.38
C SER A 746 14.18 21.06 5.78
N ASP A 747 14.29 22.19 5.09
CA ASP A 747 13.28 23.25 5.18
C ASP A 747 11.93 22.80 4.64
N LEU A 748 11.90 21.96 3.59
CA LEU A 748 10.67 21.41 3.03
C LEU A 748 9.84 20.67 4.09
N PHE A 749 10.48 19.86 4.93
CA PHE A 749 9.79 19.10 5.98
C PHE A 749 9.28 19.98 7.13
N GLN A 750 9.81 21.18 7.30
CA GLN A 750 9.38 22.14 8.32
C GLN A 750 8.44 23.23 7.76
N LYS A 751 8.35 23.32 6.43
CA LYS A 751 7.41 24.20 5.74
C LYS A 751 5.99 23.70 5.95
N ARG A 752 5.04 24.64 6.02
CA ARG A 752 3.62 24.34 5.82
C ARG A 752 3.46 24.05 4.34
#